data_AF-A0A9W5ZTQ2-F1
#
_entry.id   AF-A0A9W5ZTQ2-F1
#
_cell.length_a   1.000
_cell.length_b   1.000
_cell.length_c   1.000
_cell.angle_alpha   90.00
_cell.angle_beta   90.00
_cell.angle_gamma   90.00
#
_symmetry.space_group_name_H-M   'P 1'
#
loop_
_entity.id
_entity.type
_entity.pdbx_description
1 polymer ?
#
loop_
_entity_poly.entity_id
_entity_poly.type
_entity_poly.pdbx_seq_one_letter_code
_entity_poly.pdbx_strand_id
1 'polypeptide(L)'
;MHFRKRLKDWTATLRPPRNSGLDVSQDTSTASVVSSQNNDISVPHACPSNVPNPIPLRLEGLWKKAYSDLQNKNPDLLAQYEKILLSNAELDDSSNENQGDNIDIDPRLESCVKRRLEAIEKLRCKIRIGGKEIEVKKQVRRVVGGILSVKDIITAAVSAEPHVSIAWAGVLFLLYPLAKSFDQDEDAMNGFQAVSDLMVRYAFLERSQAKIYSNSSFTVADPGHDFANLIRSKTVELYVLILEYHMSLATHFDHAGFRRFLHDWTEIDKWHSMLKSITSLDESIGQYLATFAGDDIQKILKELENSQRVVMDSLSVIKENVELLKLLPLVGEATFGSLADQNKPECLEGTQTKILREIQTWIESPDDSQIFWLRGMAGTGKSTISRTLAAACQQGKSLIPNGPPLPVNVCLGASFFFDRTKPGRNSVEKLFPSISNKLAYSFPDSRDKICQAILDNQSIGNQNLHNQWSKLISEPLLTLDKELLLPVTLVLVLDALDESVSQDPKEAGEPAHDIGGVLTLITTAEKLQNIRLKIFLTSRPELRSQFYVPYKEANVHDFELRKIPVMSEGANLPKDDITFYLEHQVKRIVSQATVNYSESLAKSTCWLSQDEERKVVRALADKSDGLFIYAATACRFLDGVDCDFDDLQARMREISGYSSEVDSPQDNLDQMYNQILKYSIMYSSRKIKSEKKDFYELFERMIGAVVVLAEPLTIATLEDLLDFAGKETKTRRLLNSLSSVISCGVSFGSPIQLLHMSFRDFLVGQPNRRCLYDEFCIDPRKAHRALFESCLKLLSSTLKQDICSLEDPSFLAKDIGSSLLDRHVRVSVRYASQYWSHHLQQAGVKLLDNDCVHEFLQKHFLCWLEVMSLLQMIPTAIVNTIQLESYFASLPRDGRAGLQDMVSDMKRFMLASKNEIENAPLQIA
;
A
#
# COMPACT_ATOMS: atom_id res chain seq x y z
N MET A 1 -12.76 14.11 -25.28
CA MET A 1 -12.57 13.61 -26.67
C MET A 1 -11.52 14.36 -27.50
N HIS A 2 -11.36 15.69 -27.39
CA HIS A 2 -10.40 16.46 -28.21
C HIS A 2 -8.90 16.19 -27.95
N PHE A 3 -8.54 15.69 -26.77
CA PHE A 3 -7.14 15.44 -26.36
C PHE A 3 -6.51 14.19 -27.00
N ARG A 4 -7.21 13.04 -26.98
CA ARG A 4 -6.72 11.78 -27.57
C ARG A 4 -6.58 11.84 -29.10
N LYS A 5 -7.44 12.62 -29.78
CA LYS A 5 -7.36 12.82 -31.24
C LYS A 5 -6.09 13.61 -31.61
N ARG A 6 -5.77 14.67 -30.86
CA ARG A 6 -4.53 15.45 -31.04
C ARG A 6 -3.26 14.63 -30.75
N LEU A 7 -3.29 13.70 -29.78
CA LEU A 7 -2.15 12.82 -29.47
C LEU A 7 -1.90 11.74 -30.55
N LYS A 8 -2.97 11.22 -31.17
CA LYS A 8 -2.89 10.29 -32.30
C LYS A 8 -2.34 10.95 -33.56
N ASP A 9 -2.76 12.18 -33.83
CA ASP A 9 -2.23 12.97 -34.95
C ASP A 9 -0.74 13.34 -34.75
N TRP A 10 -0.33 13.53 -33.50
CA TRP A 10 1.06 13.79 -33.09
C TRP A 10 1.99 12.57 -33.24
N THR A 11 1.50 11.36 -32.93
CA THR A 11 2.27 10.11 -33.10
C THR A 11 2.34 9.65 -34.55
N ALA A 12 1.35 9.98 -35.38
CA ALA A 12 1.35 9.66 -36.81
C ALA A 12 2.37 10.50 -37.62
N THR A 13 2.70 11.72 -37.16
CA THR A 13 3.68 12.61 -37.80
C THR A 13 5.15 12.30 -37.44
N LEU A 14 5.39 11.27 -36.60
CA LEU A 14 6.72 10.90 -36.08
C LEU A 14 7.29 9.60 -36.67
N ARG A 15 6.69 9.00 -37.72
CA ARG A 15 7.28 7.84 -38.40
C ARG A 15 8.28 8.29 -39.48
N PRO A 16 9.51 7.74 -39.52
CA PRO A 16 10.40 7.95 -40.66
C PRO A 16 9.83 7.23 -41.90
N PRO A 17 10.10 7.73 -43.13
CA PRO A 17 9.63 7.07 -44.34
C PRO A 17 10.28 5.69 -44.47
N ARG A 18 9.46 4.67 -44.75
CA ARG A 18 9.93 3.31 -45.06
C ARG A 18 10.67 3.33 -46.39
N ASN A 19 11.94 2.91 -46.39
CA ASN A 19 12.64 2.47 -47.60
C ASN A 19 11.92 1.26 -48.18
N SER A 20 11.25 1.42 -49.32
CA SER A 20 10.82 0.32 -50.18
C SER A 20 11.90 0.09 -51.23
N GLY A 21 12.65 -1.00 -51.08
CA GLY A 21 13.55 -1.51 -52.11
C GLY A 21 12.78 -2.21 -53.23
N LEU A 22 13.18 -1.88 -54.46
CA LEU A 22 13.29 -2.70 -55.67
C LEU A 22 12.20 -3.75 -55.96
N ASP A 23 11.51 -3.53 -57.08
CA ASP A 23 11.13 -4.63 -57.97
C ASP A 23 11.43 -4.27 -59.43
N VAL A 24 11.97 -5.24 -60.14
CA VAL A 24 12.53 -5.17 -61.51
C VAL A 24 11.45 -5.59 -62.52
N SER A 25 11.28 -4.85 -63.61
CA SER A 25 11.00 -5.42 -64.94
C SER A 25 11.03 -4.38 -66.08
N GLN A 26 11.89 -4.68 -67.07
CA GLN A 26 11.72 -4.61 -68.53
C GLN A 26 10.38 -4.04 -69.07
N ASP A 27 10.30 -3.26 -70.16
CA ASP A 27 11.09 -3.30 -71.39
C ASP A 27 10.70 -2.15 -72.36
N THR A 28 11.60 -1.84 -73.30
CA THR A 28 11.37 -1.26 -74.65
C THR A 28 10.82 0.18 -74.78
N SER A 29 11.08 0.97 -75.83
CA SER A 29 12.11 1.12 -76.88
C SER A 29 11.65 2.30 -77.76
N THR A 30 12.54 2.80 -78.62
CA THR A 30 12.32 3.71 -79.77
C THR A 30 12.16 5.21 -79.50
N ALA A 31 12.61 6.14 -80.34
CA ALA A 31 13.69 6.27 -81.32
C ALA A 31 13.48 7.64 -82.00
N SER A 32 14.58 8.21 -82.52
CA SER A 32 14.63 9.18 -83.62
C SER A 32 14.23 10.64 -83.34
N VAL A 33 14.79 11.68 -83.96
CA VAL A 33 16.11 12.06 -84.52
C VAL A 33 15.83 13.38 -85.26
N VAL A 34 16.58 14.41 -84.90
CA VAL A 34 17.16 15.47 -85.74
C VAL A 34 16.26 16.32 -86.65
N SER A 35 16.33 17.64 -86.44
CA SER A 35 16.73 18.69 -87.41
C SER A 35 16.42 20.05 -86.79
N SER A 36 17.19 21.13 -86.85
CA SER A 36 18.39 21.48 -87.63
C SER A 36 18.70 22.94 -87.30
N GLN A 37 20.00 23.29 -87.22
CA GLN A 37 20.65 24.52 -87.74
C GLN A 37 20.11 25.90 -87.27
N ASN A 38 20.90 26.94 -87.04
CA ASN A 38 22.32 27.25 -87.15
C ASN A 38 22.41 28.71 -86.64
N ASN A 39 23.43 29.03 -85.83
CA ASN A 39 24.43 30.06 -86.11
C ASN A 39 25.08 30.58 -84.83
N ASP A 40 26.37 30.27 -84.77
CA ASP A 40 27.40 30.78 -83.89
C ASP A 40 27.50 32.32 -83.90
N ILE A 41 27.97 32.88 -82.78
CA ILE A 41 29.15 33.78 -82.70
C ILE A 41 29.71 33.78 -81.25
N SER A 42 30.91 33.18 -81.11
CA SER A 42 32.04 33.45 -80.18
C SER A 42 31.94 33.32 -78.63
N VAL A 43 32.43 32.17 -78.09
CA VAL A 43 33.59 31.91 -77.16
C VAL A 43 33.80 32.79 -75.88
N PRO A 44 34.31 32.29 -74.70
CA PRO A 44 34.65 30.94 -74.20
C PRO A 44 33.96 30.53 -72.85
N HIS A 45 34.14 29.26 -72.48
CA HIS A 45 33.76 28.61 -71.20
C HIS A 45 33.82 29.47 -69.92
N ALA A 46 32.74 29.43 -69.13
CA ALA A 46 32.73 29.66 -67.68
C ALA A 46 31.86 28.61 -66.96
N CYS A 47 32.35 28.22 -65.78
CA CYS A 47 31.99 27.11 -64.88
C CYS A 47 30.51 26.93 -64.48
N PRO A 48 30.14 25.73 -63.96
CA PRO A 48 28.79 25.43 -63.49
C PRO A 48 28.39 26.34 -62.32
N SER A 49 27.19 26.90 -62.40
CA SER A 49 26.55 27.64 -61.32
C SER A 49 26.27 26.71 -60.14
N ASN A 50 27.21 26.65 -59.20
CA ASN A 50 27.01 26.17 -57.83
C ASN A 50 25.97 27.07 -57.14
N VAL A 51 24.75 26.56 -56.95
CA VAL A 51 23.83 27.12 -55.96
C VAL A 51 24.17 26.47 -54.61
N PRO A 52 24.58 27.23 -53.57
CA PRO A 52 24.85 26.66 -52.26
C PRO A 52 23.54 26.23 -51.59
N ASN A 53 23.52 25.04 -50.98
CA ASN A 53 22.43 24.58 -50.12
C ASN A 53 22.28 25.52 -48.89
N PRO A 54 21.04 25.73 -48.38
CA PRO A 54 20.83 26.48 -47.13
C PRO A 54 21.57 25.79 -45.96
N ILE A 55 22.33 26.59 -45.19
CA ILE A 55 23.16 26.10 -44.08
C ILE A 55 22.28 25.98 -42.82
N PRO A 56 22.12 24.78 -42.23
CA PRO A 56 21.34 24.58 -41.01
C PRO A 56 22.05 25.16 -39.77
N LEU A 57 21.27 25.70 -38.83
CA LEU A 57 21.71 26.35 -37.58
C LEU A 57 22.40 25.45 -36.53
N ARG A 58 22.77 24.22 -36.91
CA ARG A 58 23.27 23.09 -36.07
C ARG A 58 23.71 23.51 -34.65
N LEU A 59 22.82 23.36 -33.67
CA LEU A 59 23.10 23.58 -32.23
C LEU A 59 23.61 22.31 -31.52
N GLU A 60 24.19 21.35 -32.24
CA GLU A 60 24.77 20.14 -31.65
C GLU A 60 26.11 20.48 -30.96
N GLY A 61 26.40 19.88 -29.80
CA GLY A 61 27.69 20.02 -29.11
C GLY A 61 27.88 21.30 -28.30
N LEU A 62 26.82 22.07 -28.04
CA LEU A 62 26.91 23.34 -27.31
C LEU A 62 27.06 23.17 -25.81
N TRP A 63 26.47 22.13 -25.23
CA TRP A 63 26.65 21.79 -23.82
C TRP A 63 28.08 21.37 -23.54
N LYS A 64 28.71 20.62 -24.45
CA LYS A 64 30.13 20.28 -24.42
C LYS A 64 31.00 21.53 -24.43
N LYS A 65 30.71 22.48 -25.32
CA LYS A 65 31.46 23.73 -25.38
C LYS A 65 31.28 24.56 -24.09
N ALA A 66 30.05 24.71 -23.61
CA ALA A 66 29.76 25.42 -22.36
C ALA A 66 30.47 24.79 -21.15
N TYR A 67 30.49 23.46 -21.10
CA TYR A 67 31.21 22.72 -20.07
C TYR A 67 32.74 22.95 -20.14
N SER A 68 33.34 22.91 -21.35
CA SER A 68 34.77 23.22 -21.52
C SER A 68 35.11 24.67 -21.17
N ASP A 69 34.26 25.63 -21.56
CA ASP A 69 34.45 27.05 -21.23
C ASP A 69 34.39 27.25 -19.70
N LEU A 70 33.52 26.52 -19.02
CA LEU A 70 33.37 26.57 -17.56
C LEU A 70 34.53 25.88 -16.83
N GLN A 71 35.02 24.76 -17.34
CA GLN A 71 36.19 24.06 -16.81
C GLN A 71 37.43 24.97 -16.79
N ASN A 72 37.59 25.82 -17.82
CA ASN A 72 38.66 26.81 -17.88
C ASN A 72 38.42 28.01 -16.95
N LYS A 73 37.15 28.37 -16.70
CA LYS A 73 36.77 29.54 -15.90
C LYS A 73 36.78 29.26 -14.40
N ASN A 74 36.31 28.10 -13.96
CA ASN A 74 36.18 27.76 -12.54
C ASN A 74 36.26 26.23 -12.28
N PRO A 75 37.46 25.63 -12.36
CA PRO A 75 37.63 24.17 -12.26
C PRO A 75 37.25 23.60 -10.88
N ASP A 76 37.49 24.35 -9.81
CA ASP A 76 37.22 23.90 -8.44
C ASP A 76 35.72 23.76 -8.13
N LEU A 77 34.90 24.67 -8.68
CA LEU A 77 33.45 24.65 -8.53
C LEU A 77 32.84 23.46 -9.28
N LEU A 78 33.36 23.19 -10.48
CA LEU A 78 32.95 22.07 -11.33
C LEU A 78 33.24 20.72 -10.68
N ALA A 79 34.45 20.53 -10.16
CA ALA A 79 34.86 19.30 -9.47
C ALA A 79 34.02 19.03 -8.21
N GLN A 80 33.64 20.07 -7.46
CA GLN A 80 32.76 19.93 -6.29
C GLN A 80 31.35 19.51 -6.71
N TYR A 81 30.81 20.12 -7.75
CA TYR A 81 29.49 19.81 -8.25
C TYR A 81 29.37 18.38 -8.77
N GLU A 82 30.35 17.90 -9.53
CA GLU A 82 30.38 16.50 -10.00
C GLU A 82 30.44 15.52 -8.84
N LYS A 83 31.23 15.81 -7.81
CA LYS A 83 31.28 15.01 -6.59
C LYS A 83 29.92 14.96 -5.88
N ILE A 84 29.19 16.07 -5.82
CA ILE A 84 27.84 16.14 -5.21
C ILE A 84 26.84 15.27 -6.00
N LEU A 85 26.89 15.34 -7.34
CA LEU A 85 26.03 14.53 -8.20
C LEU A 85 26.32 13.03 -8.10
N LEU A 86 27.60 12.64 -8.01
CA LEU A 86 28.03 11.23 -7.97
C LEU A 86 27.85 10.58 -6.59
N SER A 87 28.16 11.28 -5.50
CA SER A 87 28.01 10.76 -4.13
C SER A 87 26.58 10.36 -3.75
N ASN A 88 25.58 10.94 -4.42
CA ASN A 88 24.17 10.59 -4.24
C ASN A 88 23.61 9.65 -5.32
N ALA A 89 24.41 9.30 -6.34
CA ALA A 89 24.11 8.21 -7.26
C ALA A 89 24.43 6.83 -6.64
N GLU A 90 25.33 6.79 -5.65
CA GLU A 90 25.78 5.59 -4.93
C GLU A 90 24.80 5.06 -3.86
N LEU A 91 23.69 5.74 -3.60
CA LEU A 91 22.72 5.32 -2.57
C LEU A 91 21.68 4.28 -3.05
N ASP A 92 21.78 3.80 -4.30
CA ASP A 92 20.84 2.79 -4.85
C ASP A 92 21.54 1.61 -5.56
N ASP A 93 22.87 1.48 -5.55
CA ASP A 93 23.52 0.31 -6.16
C ASP A 93 24.84 -0.08 -5.45
N SER A 94 24.86 -1.28 -4.88
CA SER A 94 26.04 -1.88 -4.26
C SER A 94 26.86 -2.64 -5.31
N SER A 95 27.75 -1.95 -6.01
CA SER A 95 28.85 -2.59 -6.74
C SER A 95 30.04 -1.65 -6.92
N ASN A 96 31.08 -1.89 -6.13
CA ASN A 96 32.39 -1.27 -6.27
C ASN A 96 33.10 -1.80 -7.52
N GLU A 97 33.50 -0.93 -8.44
CA GLU A 97 34.65 -1.16 -9.31
C GLU A 97 35.45 0.14 -9.54
N ASN A 98 36.76 -0.05 -9.73
CA ASN A 98 37.87 0.86 -9.50
C ASN A 98 37.92 2.10 -10.41
N GLN A 99 38.43 3.19 -9.83
CA GLN A 99 38.84 4.43 -10.50
C GLN A 99 39.93 4.18 -11.56
N GLY A 100 39.67 4.66 -12.78
CA GLY A 100 40.69 4.98 -13.76
C GLY A 100 40.60 6.47 -14.07
N ASP A 101 41.71 7.18 -13.82
CA ASP A 101 41.91 8.58 -14.22
C ASP A 101 41.82 8.69 -15.75
N ASN A 102 40.64 9.05 -16.25
CA ASN A 102 40.52 9.68 -17.56
C ASN A 102 39.31 10.62 -17.56
N ILE A 103 39.53 11.82 -18.07
CA ILE A 103 38.62 12.96 -18.09
C ILE A 103 37.55 12.70 -19.16
N ASP A 104 36.60 11.80 -18.88
CA ASP A 104 35.39 11.61 -19.68
C ASP A 104 34.19 11.55 -18.73
N ILE A 105 33.07 12.14 -19.14
CA ILE A 105 31.87 12.26 -18.29
C ILE A 105 31.37 10.86 -17.92
N ASP A 106 31.18 10.60 -16.64
CA ASP A 106 30.81 9.27 -16.15
C ASP A 106 29.47 8.80 -16.78
N PRO A 107 29.45 7.69 -17.55
CA PRO A 107 28.25 7.14 -18.16
C PRO A 107 27.16 6.77 -17.14
N ARG A 108 27.49 6.64 -15.84
CA ARG A 108 26.52 6.45 -14.74
C ARG A 108 25.54 7.62 -14.61
N LEU A 109 25.94 8.84 -14.96
CA LEU A 109 25.10 10.02 -14.84
C LEU A 109 23.95 10.02 -15.86
N GLU A 110 24.20 9.52 -17.08
CA GLU A 110 23.19 9.35 -18.12
C GLU A 110 22.08 8.38 -17.66
N SER A 111 22.48 7.22 -17.13
CA SER A 111 21.57 6.21 -16.56
C SER A 111 20.79 6.75 -15.37
N CYS A 112 21.43 7.57 -14.52
CA CYS A 112 20.79 8.21 -13.38
C CYS A 112 19.66 9.17 -13.80
N VAL A 113 19.92 10.06 -14.76
CA VAL A 113 18.93 11.00 -15.28
C VAL A 113 17.72 10.27 -15.89
N LYS A 114 17.98 9.25 -16.72
CA LYS A 114 16.91 8.42 -17.32
C LYS A 114 16.04 7.73 -16.27
N ARG A 115 16.65 7.03 -15.31
CA ARG A 115 15.93 6.35 -14.21
C ARG A 115 15.10 7.33 -13.38
N ARG A 116 15.64 8.50 -13.05
CA ARG A 116 14.92 9.53 -12.26
C ARG A 116 13.75 10.14 -13.04
N LEU A 117 13.89 10.38 -14.34
CA LEU A 117 12.78 10.84 -15.19
C LEU A 117 11.64 9.81 -15.24
N GLU A 118 11.97 8.52 -15.34
CA GLU A 118 10.98 7.44 -15.28
C GLU A 118 10.31 7.33 -13.90
N ALA A 119 11.07 7.51 -12.81
CA ALA A 119 10.54 7.51 -11.46
C ALA A 119 9.54 8.67 -11.23
N ILE A 120 9.87 9.88 -11.69
CA ILE A 120 9.00 11.06 -11.58
C ILE A 120 7.69 10.87 -12.38
N GLU A 121 7.76 10.26 -13.56
CA GLU A 121 6.58 9.96 -14.38
C GLU A 121 5.65 8.92 -13.70
N LYS A 122 6.23 7.87 -13.10
CA LYS A 122 5.46 6.80 -12.43
C LYS A 122 4.83 7.26 -11.11
N LEU A 123 5.38 8.28 -10.44
CA LEU A 123 4.99 8.71 -9.10
C LEU A 123 4.00 9.91 -9.04
N ARG A 124 3.22 10.18 -10.11
CA ARG A 124 2.28 11.32 -10.27
C ARG A 124 1.67 11.91 -8.97
N CYS A 125 2.38 12.84 -8.33
CA CYS A 125 2.07 13.58 -7.08
C CYS A 125 2.49 12.98 -5.72
N LYS A 126 3.02 11.76 -5.63
CA LYS A 126 3.59 11.23 -4.38
C LYS A 126 5.09 11.07 -4.51
N ILE A 127 5.81 12.15 -4.22
CA ILE A 127 7.25 12.07 -3.96
C ILE A 127 7.41 11.40 -2.58
N ARG A 128 7.39 10.06 -2.53
CA ARG A 128 7.80 9.29 -1.35
C ARG A 128 9.31 9.23 -1.36
N ILE A 129 9.96 10.00 -0.50
CA ILE A 129 11.42 9.96 -0.37
C ILE A 129 11.77 9.64 1.07
N GLY A 130 12.46 8.52 1.29
CA GLY A 130 12.87 8.05 2.62
C GLY A 130 11.73 7.57 3.53
N GLY A 131 10.60 7.12 2.97
CA GLY A 131 9.48 6.57 3.75
C GLY A 131 8.55 7.60 4.41
N LYS A 132 8.76 8.91 4.20
CA LYS A 132 7.85 9.99 4.64
C LYS A 132 7.30 10.77 3.44
N GLU A 133 6.04 11.17 3.54
CA GLU A 133 5.33 11.98 2.55
C GLU A 133 5.55 13.46 2.90
N ILE A 134 6.09 14.25 1.96
CA ILE A 134 6.41 15.68 2.17
C ILE A 134 5.51 16.52 1.26
N GLU A 135 4.95 17.61 1.77
CA GLU A 135 4.14 18.54 0.97
C GLU A 135 5.00 19.33 -0.03
N VAL A 136 4.76 19.08 -1.32
CA VAL A 136 5.51 19.71 -2.42
C VAL A 136 4.96 21.11 -2.72
N LYS A 137 5.79 22.16 -2.62
CA LYS A 137 5.45 23.56 -2.98
C LYS A 137 5.09 23.73 -4.46
N LYS A 138 4.37 24.81 -4.79
CA LYS A 138 3.87 25.13 -6.15
C LYS A 138 5.00 25.23 -7.19
N GLN A 139 6.13 25.83 -6.83
CA GLN A 139 7.29 26.00 -7.72
C GLN A 139 7.87 24.65 -8.18
N VAL A 140 8.06 23.71 -7.25
CA VAL A 140 8.58 22.36 -7.55
C VAL A 140 7.63 21.59 -8.47
N ARG A 141 6.32 21.70 -8.24
CA ARG A 141 5.32 21.08 -9.14
C ARG A 141 5.45 21.62 -10.55
N ARG A 142 5.62 22.93 -10.70
CA ARG A 142 5.80 23.59 -12.01
C ARG A 142 7.04 23.08 -12.74
N VAL A 143 8.16 22.97 -12.04
CA VAL A 143 9.39 22.40 -12.60
C VAL A 143 9.16 20.94 -13.05
N VAL A 144 8.53 20.12 -12.22
CA VAL A 144 8.20 18.72 -12.56
C VAL A 144 7.27 18.65 -13.79
N GLY A 145 6.24 19.50 -13.86
CA GLY A 145 5.35 19.58 -15.02
C GLY A 145 6.08 20.01 -16.29
N GLY A 146 7.01 20.96 -16.17
CA GLY A 146 7.93 21.39 -17.22
C GLY A 146 8.75 20.22 -17.77
N ILE A 147 9.46 19.51 -16.89
CA ILE A 147 10.31 18.36 -17.25
C ILE A 147 9.51 17.26 -17.95
N LEU A 148 8.35 16.88 -17.38
CA LEU A 148 7.52 15.82 -17.94
C LEU A 148 6.96 16.17 -19.33
N SER A 149 6.72 17.46 -19.61
CA SER A 149 6.24 17.91 -20.93
C SER A 149 7.22 17.66 -22.08
N VAL A 150 8.52 17.53 -21.78
CA VAL A 150 9.60 17.33 -22.76
C VAL A 150 10.47 16.10 -22.46
N LYS A 151 9.97 15.14 -21.66
CA LYS A 151 10.74 13.97 -21.19
C LYS A 151 11.48 13.25 -22.33
N ASP A 152 10.78 12.91 -23.40
CA ASP A 152 11.35 12.16 -24.54
C ASP A 152 12.41 12.97 -25.30
N ILE A 153 12.38 14.29 -25.18
CA ILE A 153 13.38 15.20 -25.76
C ILE A 153 14.63 15.19 -24.90
N ILE A 154 14.47 15.31 -23.59
CA ILE A 154 15.57 15.24 -22.63
C ILE A 154 16.27 13.88 -22.76
N THR A 155 15.51 12.78 -22.75
CA THR A 155 16.06 11.43 -22.87
C THR A 155 16.86 11.25 -24.16
N ALA A 156 16.38 11.78 -25.30
CA ALA A 156 17.10 11.72 -26.56
C ALA A 156 18.36 12.58 -26.57
N ALA A 157 18.30 13.80 -26.01
CA ALA A 157 19.44 14.73 -25.95
C ALA A 157 20.56 14.21 -25.04
N VAL A 158 20.18 13.68 -23.87
CA VAL A 158 21.09 13.04 -22.89
C VAL A 158 21.85 11.86 -23.51
N SER A 159 21.21 11.09 -24.39
CA SER A 159 21.87 9.99 -25.12
C SER A 159 22.70 10.42 -26.31
N ALA A 160 22.42 11.57 -26.90
CA ALA A 160 23.20 12.11 -28.00
C ALA A 160 24.48 12.81 -27.52
N GLU A 161 24.42 13.48 -26.37
CA GLU A 161 25.53 14.25 -25.81
C GLU A 161 25.61 14.09 -24.28
N PRO A 162 26.62 13.37 -23.75
CA PRO A 162 26.75 13.11 -22.31
C PRO A 162 26.80 14.37 -21.43
N HIS A 163 27.29 15.50 -21.96
CA HIS A 163 27.37 16.80 -21.26
C HIS A 163 25.98 17.35 -20.89
N VAL A 164 24.94 16.99 -21.64
CA VAL A 164 23.54 17.32 -21.33
C VAL A 164 23.10 16.65 -20.02
N SER A 165 23.65 15.47 -19.71
CA SER A 165 23.37 14.74 -18.46
C SER A 165 23.75 15.55 -17.23
N ILE A 166 24.83 16.33 -17.28
CA ILE A 166 25.32 17.13 -16.14
C ILE A 166 24.34 18.25 -15.78
N ALA A 167 23.78 18.91 -16.78
CA ALA A 167 22.81 19.98 -16.58
C ALA A 167 21.48 19.43 -16.02
N TRP A 168 20.95 18.36 -16.61
CA TRP A 168 19.68 17.76 -16.17
C TRP A 168 19.80 16.98 -14.86
N ALA A 169 20.96 16.38 -14.58
CA ALA A 169 21.25 15.78 -13.27
C ALA A 169 21.18 16.85 -12.17
N GLY A 170 21.66 18.06 -12.44
CA GLY A 170 21.52 19.21 -11.53
C GLY A 170 20.09 19.50 -11.13
N VAL A 171 19.22 19.72 -12.13
CA VAL A 171 17.80 19.99 -11.90
C VAL A 171 17.15 18.85 -11.11
N LEU A 172 17.37 17.60 -11.53
CA LEU A 172 16.77 16.41 -10.90
C LEU A 172 17.33 16.12 -9.51
N PHE A 173 18.58 16.51 -9.24
CA PHE A 173 19.22 16.39 -7.93
C PHE A 173 18.65 17.40 -6.95
N LEU A 174 18.54 18.66 -7.38
CA LEU A 174 18.09 19.78 -6.56
C LEU A 174 16.62 19.68 -6.15
N LEU A 175 15.78 18.94 -6.88
CA LEU A 175 14.38 18.70 -6.49
C LEU A 175 14.22 18.14 -5.06
N TYR A 176 15.16 17.31 -4.58
CA TYR A 176 15.07 16.67 -3.26
C TYR A 176 15.43 17.58 -2.08
N PRO A 177 16.64 18.20 -2.01
CA PRO A 177 16.98 19.10 -0.92
C PRO A 177 16.05 20.31 -0.89
N LEU A 178 15.65 20.83 -2.07
CA LEU A 178 14.67 21.90 -2.15
C LEU A 178 13.33 21.44 -1.55
N ALA A 179 12.87 20.22 -1.82
CA ALA A 179 11.64 19.69 -1.22
C ALA A 179 11.64 19.64 0.33
N LYS A 180 12.81 19.64 0.98
CA LYS A 180 12.97 19.34 2.41
C LYS A 180 13.31 20.56 3.30
N SER A 181 13.98 21.59 2.77
CA SER A 181 14.68 22.62 3.58
C SER A 181 13.96 23.99 3.66
N PHE A 182 12.63 24.00 3.64
CA PHE A 182 11.86 25.00 2.89
C PHE A 182 11.54 26.38 3.49
N ASP A 183 12.05 26.79 4.65
CA ASP A 183 11.63 28.06 5.26
C ASP A 183 12.57 29.26 5.03
N GLN A 184 13.71 29.09 4.34
CA GLN A 184 14.80 30.09 4.46
C GLN A 184 15.20 30.86 3.17
N ASP A 185 14.78 30.50 1.95
CA ASP A 185 15.24 31.23 0.73
C ASP A 185 14.27 31.17 -0.47
N GLU A 186 13.38 32.16 -0.60
CA GLU A 186 12.35 32.25 -1.66
C GLU A 186 12.94 32.66 -3.03
N ASP A 187 14.01 33.46 -3.04
CA ASP A 187 14.63 33.97 -4.26
C ASP A 187 15.41 32.89 -5.01
N ALA A 188 16.10 32.01 -4.27
CA ALA A 188 16.72 30.82 -4.83
C ALA A 188 15.67 29.89 -5.50
N MET A 189 14.46 29.79 -4.93
CA MET A 189 13.38 28.97 -5.50
C MET A 189 12.79 29.56 -6.77
N ASN A 190 12.60 30.87 -6.80
CA ASN A 190 12.13 31.58 -7.99
C ASN A 190 13.16 31.49 -9.12
N GLY A 191 14.45 31.61 -8.79
CA GLY A 191 15.55 31.41 -9.73
C GLY A 191 15.63 29.97 -10.27
N PHE A 192 15.52 28.96 -9.40
CA PHE A 192 15.52 27.55 -9.82
C PHE A 192 14.37 27.22 -10.78
N GLN A 193 13.17 27.73 -10.49
CA GLN A 193 12.02 27.57 -11.38
C GLN A 193 12.29 28.23 -12.74
N ALA A 194 12.76 29.48 -12.76
CA ALA A 194 13.03 30.22 -14.00
C ALA A 194 14.11 29.55 -14.87
N VAL A 195 15.20 29.08 -14.26
CA VAL A 195 16.29 28.38 -14.95
C VAL A 195 15.83 27.02 -15.48
N SER A 196 15.00 26.29 -14.72
CA SER A 196 14.45 25.01 -15.18
C SER A 196 13.47 25.19 -16.36
N ASP A 197 12.59 26.21 -16.29
CA ASP A 197 11.66 26.55 -17.39
C ASP A 197 12.43 26.91 -18.67
N LEU A 198 13.57 27.62 -18.51
CA LEU A 198 14.48 27.97 -19.59
C LEU A 198 15.12 26.73 -20.22
N MET A 199 15.64 25.80 -19.43
CA MET A 199 16.21 24.55 -19.94
C MET A 199 15.20 23.71 -20.73
N VAL A 200 13.95 23.62 -20.26
CA VAL A 200 12.86 22.94 -20.97
C VAL A 200 12.61 23.60 -22.32
N ARG A 201 12.61 24.94 -22.36
CA ARG A 201 12.42 25.72 -23.58
C ARG A 201 13.52 25.48 -24.61
N TYR A 202 14.78 25.53 -24.19
CA TYR A 202 15.92 25.38 -25.11
C TYR A 202 16.07 23.94 -25.61
N ALA A 203 15.82 22.93 -24.77
CA ALA A 203 15.76 21.54 -25.23
C ALA A 203 14.69 21.33 -26.31
N PHE A 204 13.54 22.00 -26.16
CA PHE A 204 12.48 21.96 -27.17
C PHE A 204 12.87 22.68 -28.47
N LEU A 205 13.54 23.84 -28.37
CA LEU A 205 14.05 24.60 -29.52
C LEU A 205 15.11 23.80 -30.29
N GLU A 206 16.06 23.16 -29.60
CA GLU A 206 17.11 22.30 -30.20
C GLU A 206 16.53 21.14 -31.02
N ARG A 207 15.43 20.52 -30.56
CA ARG A 207 14.78 19.44 -31.32
C ARG A 207 13.95 19.95 -32.50
N SER A 208 13.36 21.14 -32.38
CA SER A 208 12.41 21.68 -33.36
C SER A 208 13.10 22.28 -34.61
N GLN A 209 14.43 22.38 -34.60
CA GLN A 209 15.23 22.99 -35.66
C GLN A 209 15.03 22.36 -37.04
N ALA A 210 14.87 21.04 -37.10
CA ALA A 210 14.70 20.33 -38.36
C ALA A 210 13.42 20.77 -39.12
N LYS A 211 12.39 21.26 -38.41
CA LYS A 211 11.14 21.77 -39.00
C LYS A 211 11.16 23.27 -39.26
N ILE A 212 11.83 24.04 -38.41
CA ILE A 212 11.88 25.51 -38.50
C ILE A 212 12.70 25.95 -39.72
N TYR A 213 13.79 25.25 -40.03
CA TYR A 213 14.73 25.64 -41.09
C TYR A 213 14.55 24.88 -42.42
N SER A 214 13.66 23.89 -42.49
CA SER A 214 13.31 23.22 -43.74
C SER A 214 12.30 24.00 -44.60
N ASN A 215 11.53 24.92 -43.98
CA ASN A 215 10.47 25.70 -44.65
C ASN A 215 10.87 27.14 -45.00
N SER A 216 12.00 27.65 -44.50
CA SER A 216 12.49 29.00 -44.81
C SER A 216 13.26 29.00 -46.12
N SER A 217 12.59 29.33 -47.23
CA SER A 217 13.24 29.58 -48.51
C SER A 217 14.02 30.89 -48.47
N PHE A 218 15.36 30.84 -48.41
CA PHE A 218 16.19 32.02 -48.65
C PHE A 218 17.36 31.74 -49.59
N THR A 219 17.45 32.61 -50.60
CA THR A 219 18.55 32.77 -51.55
C THR A 219 19.67 33.61 -50.93
N VAL A 220 20.91 33.22 -51.24
CA VAL A 220 22.17 33.76 -50.75
C VAL A 220 22.25 35.29 -50.74
N ALA A 221 22.41 35.84 -49.54
CA ALA A 221 23.36 36.92 -49.23
C ALA A 221 23.95 36.61 -47.83
N ASP A 222 25.15 37.10 -47.56
CA ASP A 222 26.00 36.87 -46.37
C ASP A 222 25.40 37.02 -44.93
N PRO A 223 24.22 37.62 -44.64
CA PRO A 223 23.78 37.83 -43.25
C PRO A 223 23.36 36.58 -42.43
N GLY A 224 23.02 35.46 -43.09
CA GLY A 224 22.49 34.27 -42.40
C GLY A 224 23.54 33.47 -41.62
N HIS A 225 24.81 33.48 -42.07
CA HIS A 225 25.89 32.74 -41.41
C HIS A 225 26.36 33.44 -40.13
N ASP A 226 26.48 34.77 -40.16
CA ASP A 226 26.83 35.58 -38.99
C ASP A 226 25.76 35.48 -37.90
N PHE A 227 24.48 35.47 -38.30
CA PHE A 227 23.36 35.30 -37.39
C PHE A 227 23.34 33.94 -36.70
N ALA A 228 23.51 32.84 -37.46
CA ALA A 228 23.54 31.50 -36.90
C ALA A 228 24.69 31.30 -35.89
N ASN A 229 25.86 31.85 -36.22
CA ASN A 229 27.02 31.86 -35.31
C ASN A 229 26.79 32.72 -34.06
N LEU A 230 26.10 33.85 -34.20
CA LEU A 230 25.76 34.73 -33.09
C LEU A 230 24.80 34.05 -32.10
N ILE A 231 23.71 33.45 -32.59
CA ILE A 231 22.77 32.69 -31.76
C ILE A 231 23.48 31.54 -31.06
N ARG A 232 24.34 30.80 -31.77
CA ARG A 232 25.13 29.70 -31.20
C ARG A 232 26.07 30.18 -30.10
N SER A 233 26.76 31.30 -30.32
CA SER A 233 27.65 31.90 -29.32
C SER A 233 26.88 32.34 -28.08
N LYS A 234 25.73 32.99 -28.25
CA LYS A 234 24.88 33.47 -27.16
C LYS A 234 24.22 32.32 -26.38
N THR A 235 23.85 31.25 -27.06
CA THR A 235 23.29 30.03 -26.42
C THR A 235 24.34 29.31 -25.57
N VAL A 236 25.60 29.24 -26.02
CA VAL A 236 26.70 28.70 -25.20
C VAL A 236 26.93 29.56 -23.95
N GLU A 237 26.93 30.88 -24.10
CA GLU A 237 27.04 31.83 -22.97
C GLU A 237 25.90 31.62 -21.96
N LEU A 238 24.68 31.37 -22.43
CA LEU A 238 23.52 31.05 -21.59
C LEU A 238 23.71 29.72 -20.84
N TYR A 239 24.18 28.67 -21.51
CA TYR A 239 24.42 27.37 -20.88
C TYR A 239 25.51 27.41 -19.82
N VAL A 240 26.56 28.22 -20.02
CA VAL A 240 27.58 28.48 -19.00
C VAL A 240 26.93 29.10 -17.75
N LEU A 241 26.09 30.12 -17.91
CA LEU A 241 25.41 30.77 -16.78
C LEU A 241 24.44 29.84 -16.05
N ILE A 242 23.71 28.98 -16.77
CA ILE A 242 22.81 27.96 -16.19
C ILE A 242 23.60 26.96 -15.34
N LEU A 243 24.74 26.47 -15.85
CA LEU A 243 25.60 25.55 -15.12
C LEU A 243 26.19 26.21 -13.86
N GLU A 244 26.70 27.44 -13.97
CA GLU A 244 27.19 28.21 -12.81
C GLU A 244 26.11 28.36 -11.74
N TYR A 245 24.86 28.63 -12.14
CA TYR A 245 23.72 28.73 -11.24
C TYR A 245 23.44 27.40 -10.51
N HIS A 246 23.34 26.29 -11.25
CA HIS A 246 23.10 24.98 -10.64
C HIS A 246 24.22 24.51 -9.73
N MET A 247 25.47 24.76 -10.11
CA MET A 247 26.64 24.44 -9.29
C MET A 247 26.62 25.20 -7.97
N SER A 248 26.36 26.52 -8.04
CA SER A 248 26.24 27.38 -6.87
C SER A 248 25.09 26.95 -5.96
N LEU A 249 23.96 26.54 -6.55
CA LEU A 249 22.78 26.10 -5.80
C LEU A 249 23.02 24.73 -5.13
N ALA A 250 23.66 23.80 -5.82
CA ALA A 250 23.99 22.48 -5.29
C ALA A 250 25.02 22.55 -4.15
N THR A 251 26.03 23.41 -4.24
CA THR A 251 27.01 23.61 -3.17
C THR A 251 26.41 24.32 -1.96
N HIS A 252 25.44 25.21 -2.14
CA HIS A 252 24.72 25.86 -1.03
C HIS A 252 23.94 24.86 -0.15
N PHE A 253 23.30 23.87 -0.78
CA PHE A 253 22.45 22.88 -0.09
C PHE A 253 23.21 21.62 0.38
N ASP A 254 24.53 21.53 0.17
CA ASP A 254 25.36 20.44 0.69
C ASP A 254 25.91 20.76 2.11
N HIS A 255 25.52 19.96 3.11
CA HIS A 255 25.81 20.20 4.53
C HIS A 255 27.32 20.17 4.89
N ALA A 256 28.17 19.55 4.06
CA ALA A 256 29.62 19.51 4.29
C ALA A 256 30.36 20.70 3.65
N GLY A 257 29.83 21.27 2.55
CA GLY A 257 30.40 22.41 1.84
C GLY A 257 30.05 23.78 2.42
N PHE A 258 28.91 23.89 3.11
CA PHE A 258 28.39 25.16 3.66
C PHE A 258 29.43 25.94 4.48
N ARG A 259 30.26 25.29 5.30
CA ARG A 259 31.25 25.98 6.15
C ARG A 259 32.53 26.46 5.44
N ARG A 260 32.88 25.89 4.27
CA ARG A 260 34.13 26.22 3.55
C ARG A 260 33.95 27.30 2.50
N PHE A 261 32.75 27.37 1.91
CA PHE A 261 32.41 28.37 0.90
C PHE A 261 31.89 29.68 1.52
N LEU A 262 31.45 29.66 2.79
CA LEU A 262 30.86 30.81 3.49
C LEU A 262 31.82 31.98 3.75
N HIS A 263 33.14 31.82 3.58
CA HIS A 263 34.06 32.93 3.82
C HIS A 263 34.01 34.00 2.69
N ASP A 264 33.48 33.66 1.50
CA ASP A 264 33.39 34.57 0.35
C ASP A 264 31.95 34.85 -0.13
N TRP A 265 30.93 34.44 0.65
CA TRP A 265 29.53 34.36 0.21
C TRP A 265 28.59 35.28 1.01
N THR A 266 28.91 36.58 1.03
CA THR A 266 28.01 37.63 1.53
C THR A 266 27.39 38.38 0.36
N GLU A 267 26.16 38.03 -0.04
CA GLU A 267 25.07 38.92 -0.50
C GLU A 267 23.96 38.14 -1.26
N ILE A 268 22.71 38.30 -0.82
CA ILE A 268 21.45 37.91 -1.51
C ILE A 268 21.38 38.50 -2.93
N ASP A 269 22.14 39.57 -3.19
CA ASP A 269 22.26 40.25 -4.48
C ASP A 269 22.90 39.38 -5.58
N LYS A 270 23.65 38.32 -5.23
CA LYS A 270 24.32 37.48 -6.23
C LYS A 270 23.36 36.54 -6.96
N TRP A 271 22.34 35.96 -6.30
CA TRP A 271 21.31 35.15 -6.97
C TRP A 271 20.49 35.99 -7.95
N HIS A 272 20.07 37.17 -7.49
CA HIS A 272 19.38 38.15 -8.31
C HIS A 272 20.23 38.60 -9.50
N SER A 273 21.53 38.82 -9.31
CA SER A 273 22.47 39.18 -10.37
C SER A 273 22.66 38.06 -11.40
N MET A 274 22.83 36.81 -10.95
CA MET A 274 22.92 35.64 -11.84
C MET A 274 21.63 35.44 -12.63
N LEU A 275 20.47 35.53 -11.97
CA LEU A 275 19.17 35.40 -12.62
C LEU A 275 18.91 36.54 -13.61
N LYS A 276 19.30 37.77 -13.27
CA LYS A 276 19.22 38.93 -14.17
C LYS A 276 20.11 38.75 -15.40
N SER A 277 21.30 38.18 -15.22
CA SER A 277 22.22 37.89 -16.34
C SER A 277 21.65 36.82 -17.27
N ILE A 278 21.08 35.74 -16.71
CA ILE A 278 20.42 34.66 -17.47
C ILE A 278 19.20 35.19 -18.23
N THR A 279 18.33 35.95 -17.56
CA THR A 279 17.09 36.48 -18.17
C THR A 279 17.35 37.53 -19.24
N SER A 280 18.29 38.46 -19.02
CA SER A 280 18.67 39.44 -20.04
C SER A 280 19.31 38.81 -21.28
N LEU A 281 20.08 37.74 -21.09
CA LEU A 281 20.66 37.00 -22.21
C LEU A 281 19.60 36.20 -22.98
N ASP A 282 18.65 35.56 -22.28
CA ASP A 282 17.49 34.89 -22.90
C ASP A 282 16.62 35.87 -23.69
N GLU A 283 16.32 37.06 -23.15
CA GLU A 283 15.60 38.12 -23.86
C GLU A 283 16.34 38.55 -25.13
N SER A 284 17.66 38.69 -25.05
CA SER A 284 18.49 39.02 -26.21
C SER A 284 18.41 37.94 -27.28
N ILE A 285 18.55 36.66 -26.91
CA ILE A 285 18.39 35.52 -27.83
C ILE A 285 16.98 35.50 -28.43
N GLY A 286 15.95 35.75 -27.63
CA GLY A 286 14.56 35.82 -28.06
C GLY A 286 14.29 36.94 -29.08
N GLN A 287 14.87 38.13 -28.89
CA GLN A 287 14.77 39.25 -29.85
C GLN A 287 15.43 38.89 -31.18
N TYR A 288 16.60 38.25 -31.16
CA TYR A 288 17.26 37.78 -32.37
C TYR A 288 16.44 36.71 -33.09
N LEU A 289 15.95 35.70 -32.35
CA LEU A 289 15.11 34.62 -32.91
C LEU A 289 13.80 35.15 -33.52
N ALA A 290 13.14 36.11 -32.88
CA ALA A 290 11.91 36.74 -33.37
C ALA A 290 12.12 37.56 -34.65
N THR A 291 13.34 38.08 -34.85
CA THR A 291 13.70 38.82 -36.07
C THR A 291 13.96 37.88 -37.26
N PHE A 292 14.35 36.62 -37.01
CA PHE A 292 14.84 35.68 -38.02
C PHE A 292 13.85 34.58 -38.40
N ALA A 293 13.09 34.07 -37.43
CA ALA A 293 12.05 33.08 -37.65
C ALA A 293 10.75 33.67 -37.10
N GLY A 294 9.81 34.01 -38.00
CA GLY A 294 8.54 34.66 -37.66
C GLY A 294 7.63 33.82 -36.73
N ASP A 295 6.31 33.98 -36.85
CA ASP A 295 5.26 33.42 -35.99
C ASP A 295 5.43 31.92 -35.60
N ASP A 296 6.20 31.12 -36.35
CA ASP A 296 6.48 29.70 -36.10
C ASP A 296 7.19 29.41 -34.76
N ILE A 297 8.22 30.17 -34.37
CA ILE A 297 8.89 29.94 -33.07
C ILE A 297 7.94 30.32 -31.93
N GLN A 298 7.22 31.43 -32.04
CA GLN A 298 6.25 31.84 -31.03
C GLN A 298 5.11 30.83 -30.88
N LYS A 299 4.65 30.23 -31.99
CA LYS A 299 3.64 29.17 -31.98
C LYS A 299 4.14 27.91 -31.26
N ILE A 300 5.37 27.50 -31.55
CA ILE A 300 6.06 26.35 -30.91
C ILE A 300 6.22 26.59 -29.41
N LEU A 301 6.67 27.77 -28.99
CA LEU A 301 6.78 28.14 -27.57
C LEU A 301 5.42 28.19 -26.86
N LYS A 302 4.38 28.69 -27.53
CA LYS A 302 3.01 28.68 -27.00
C LYS A 302 2.43 27.27 -26.88
N GLU A 303 2.78 26.36 -27.79
CA GLU A 303 2.43 24.94 -27.69
C GLU A 303 3.11 24.25 -26.49
N LEU A 304 4.37 24.62 -26.20
CA LEU A 304 5.09 24.14 -25.02
C LEU A 304 4.44 24.64 -23.71
N GLU A 305 4.15 25.93 -23.60
CA GLU A 305 3.45 26.51 -22.43
C GLU A 305 2.08 25.84 -22.19
N ASN A 306 1.33 25.60 -23.26
CA ASN A 306 0.06 24.87 -23.18
C ASN A 306 0.27 23.42 -22.69
N SER A 307 1.32 22.75 -23.13
CA SER A 307 1.65 21.38 -22.71
C SER A 307 2.03 21.32 -21.22
N GLN A 308 2.87 22.26 -20.76
CA GLN A 308 3.22 22.40 -19.35
C GLN A 308 1.99 22.67 -18.48
N ARG A 309 1.11 23.57 -18.94
CA ARG A 309 -0.15 23.88 -18.25
C ARG A 309 -1.05 22.66 -18.12
N VAL A 310 -1.22 21.86 -19.18
CA VAL A 310 -2.03 20.64 -19.14
C VAL A 310 -1.48 19.61 -18.13
N VAL A 311 -0.16 19.43 -18.07
CA VAL A 311 0.47 18.53 -17.08
C VAL A 311 0.24 19.06 -15.66
N MET A 312 0.39 20.37 -15.46
CA MET A 312 0.15 21.01 -14.16
C MET A 312 -1.29 20.90 -13.69
N ASP A 313 -2.25 21.15 -14.57
CA ASP A 313 -3.68 21.02 -14.30
C ASP A 313 -4.01 19.55 -13.95
N SER A 314 -3.37 18.59 -14.62
CA SER A 314 -3.52 17.16 -14.30
C SER A 314 -2.97 16.80 -12.92
N LEU A 315 -1.83 17.37 -12.53
CA LEU A 315 -1.23 17.15 -11.20
C LEU A 315 -2.07 17.79 -10.08
N SER A 316 -2.68 18.96 -10.30
CA SER A 316 -3.57 19.57 -9.31
C SER A 316 -4.84 18.76 -9.10
N VAL A 317 -5.47 18.29 -10.19
CA VAL A 317 -6.66 17.42 -10.11
C VAL A 317 -6.35 16.13 -9.34
N ILE A 318 -5.19 15.51 -9.59
CA ILE A 318 -4.77 14.32 -8.85
C ILE A 318 -4.60 14.62 -7.35
N LYS A 319 -4.05 15.77 -6.96
CA LYS A 319 -3.94 16.16 -5.53
C LYS A 319 -5.31 16.30 -4.89
N GLU A 320 -6.21 17.05 -5.51
CA GLU A 320 -7.58 17.26 -5.02
C GLU A 320 -8.32 15.93 -4.87
N ASN A 321 -8.23 15.06 -5.88
CA ASN A 321 -8.80 13.72 -5.83
C ASN A 321 -8.27 12.88 -4.66
N VAL A 322 -6.96 12.94 -4.40
CA VAL A 322 -6.36 12.20 -3.27
C VAL A 322 -6.88 12.70 -1.92
N GLU A 323 -7.11 14.02 -1.77
CA GLU A 323 -7.72 14.57 -0.56
C GLU A 323 -9.19 14.15 -0.40
N LEU A 324 -9.97 14.15 -1.49
CA LEU A 324 -11.37 13.68 -1.45
C LEU A 324 -11.48 12.21 -1.06
N LEU A 325 -10.60 11.35 -1.57
CA LEU A 325 -10.60 9.93 -1.22
C LEU A 325 -10.32 9.67 0.28
N LYS A 326 -9.69 10.61 1.00
CA LYS A 326 -9.48 10.50 2.46
C LYS A 326 -10.76 10.71 3.28
N LEU A 327 -11.82 11.25 2.69
CA LEU A 327 -13.11 11.43 3.36
C LEU A 327 -13.87 10.10 3.53
N LEU A 328 -13.53 9.07 2.78
CA LEU A 328 -14.15 7.75 2.90
C LEU A 328 -13.62 7.02 4.16
N PRO A 329 -14.50 6.37 4.95
CA PRO A 329 -14.07 5.54 6.07
C PRO A 329 -13.32 4.31 5.53
N LEU A 330 -12.01 4.27 5.76
CA LEU A 330 -11.11 3.24 5.22
C LEU A 330 -10.66 2.26 6.30
N VAL A 331 -10.60 0.98 5.94
CA VAL A 331 -9.92 -0.05 6.73
C VAL A 331 -8.64 -0.46 5.99
N GLY A 332 -7.55 0.30 6.18
CA GLY A 332 -6.31 0.10 5.43
C GLY A 332 -5.69 -1.29 5.62
N GLU A 333 -5.84 -1.86 6.81
CA GLU A 333 -5.38 -3.21 7.17
C GLU A 333 -6.18 -4.35 6.54
N ALA A 334 -7.36 -4.06 5.95
CA ALA A 334 -8.17 -5.07 5.27
C ALA A 334 -7.66 -5.37 3.85
N THR A 335 -6.64 -4.68 3.37
CA THR A 335 -6.27 -4.69 1.95
C THR A 335 -4.99 -5.49 1.70
N PHE A 336 -4.89 -6.11 0.53
CA PHE A 336 -3.70 -6.86 0.12
C PHE A 336 -2.46 -5.96 0.13
N GLY A 337 -1.35 -6.47 0.67
CA GLY A 337 -0.11 -5.71 0.81
C GLY A 337 -0.12 -4.64 1.90
N SER A 338 -1.10 -4.67 2.81
CA SER A 338 -1.08 -3.86 4.03
C SER A 338 -0.08 -4.40 5.06
N LEU A 339 0.27 -3.60 6.06
CA LEU A 339 1.18 -4.03 7.15
C LEU A 339 0.65 -5.27 7.89
N ALA A 340 -0.67 -5.35 8.06
CA ALA A 340 -1.34 -6.51 8.67
C ALA A 340 -1.29 -7.78 7.81
N ASP A 341 -1.00 -7.65 6.51
CA ASP A 341 -0.90 -8.75 5.55
C ASP A 341 0.56 -9.17 5.27
N GLN A 342 1.56 -8.35 5.68
CA GLN A 342 2.98 -8.53 5.33
C GLN A 342 3.56 -9.92 5.65
N ASN A 343 3.07 -10.59 6.70
CA ASN A 343 3.58 -11.90 7.15
C ASN A 343 2.63 -13.06 6.79
N LYS A 344 1.57 -12.82 6.01
CA LYS A 344 0.63 -13.88 5.64
C LYS A 344 1.07 -14.52 4.33
N PRO A 345 1.29 -15.86 4.31
CA PRO A 345 1.85 -16.52 3.14
C PRO A 345 0.83 -16.67 2.02
N GLU A 346 1.34 -16.67 0.79
CA GLU A 346 0.70 -17.20 -0.41
C GLU A 346 0.77 -18.73 -0.46
N CYS A 347 0.05 -19.37 -1.39
CA CYS A 347 0.18 -20.80 -1.66
C CYS A 347 1.64 -21.14 -1.96
N LEU A 348 2.13 -22.24 -1.36
CA LEU A 348 3.44 -22.78 -1.71
C LEU A 348 3.42 -23.19 -3.18
N GLU A 349 4.45 -22.80 -3.94
CA GLU A 349 4.53 -23.12 -5.36
C GLU A 349 4.40 -24.63 -5.59
N GLY A 350 3.51 -25.03 -6.51
CA GLY A 350 3.20 -26.44 -6.78
C GLY A 350 2.03 -27.01 -5.97
N THR A 351 1.50 -26.31 -4.96
CA THR A 351 0.29 -26.71 -4.23
C THR A 351 -0.98 -26.07 -4.79
N GLN A 352 -2.14 -26.69 -4.56
CA GLN A 352 -3.46 -26.16 -4.93
C GLN A 352 -3.62 -25.83 -6.43
N THR A 353 -2.81 -26.47 -7.27
CA THR A 353 -2.71 -26.15 -8.70
C THR A 353 -4.02 -26.34 -9.47
N LYS A 354 -4.86 -27.30 -9.05
CA LYS A 354 -6.17 -27.54 -9.66
C LYS A 354 -7.09 -26.32 -9.54
N ILE A 355 -7.27 -25.80 -8.33
CA ILE A 355 -8.15 -24.65 -8.07
C ILE A 355 -7.52 -23.36 -8.62
N LEU A 356 -6.21 -23.18 -8.51
CA LEU A 356 -5.52 -22.03 -9.09
C LEU A 356 -5.67 -21.97 -10.62
N ARG A 357 -5.63 -23.12 -11.30
CA ARG A 357 -5.90 -23.21 -12.75
C ARG A 357 -7.34 -22.86 -13.09
N GLU A 358 -8.28 -23.32 -12.28
CA GLU A 358 -9.70 -23.03 -12.47
C GLU A 358 -10.00 -21.54 -12.29
N ILE A 359 -9.40 -20.91 -11.27
CA ILE A 359 -9.47 -19.46 -11.04
C ILE A 359 -8.85 -18.70 -12.22
N GLN A 360 -7.67 -19.12 -12.71
CA GLN A 360 -7.04 -18.47 -13.87
C GLN A 360 -7.94 -18.55 -15.11
N THR A 361 -8.53 -19.72 -15.37
CA THR A 361 -9.47 -19.92 -16.50
C THR A 361 -10.69 -19.02 -16.36
N TRP A 362 -11.25 -18.90 -15.16
CA TRP A 362 -12.40 -18.05 -14.86
C TRP A 362 -12.12 -16.55 -15.06
N ILE A 363 -10.91 -16.08 -14.73
CA ILE A 363 -10.48 -14.69 -14.93
C ILE A 363 -10.34 -14.36 -16.41
N GLU A 364 -9.73 -15.29 -17.15
CA GLU A 364 -9.45 -15.13 -18.58
C GLU A 364 -10.70 -15.27 -19.44
N SER A 365 -11.72 -15.99 -18.96
CA SER A 365 -12.95 -16.25 -19.71
C SER A 365 -13.89 -15.03 -19.77
N PRO A 366 -14.24 -14.53 -20.98
CA PRO A 366 -15.17 -13.42 -21.19
C PRO A 366 -16.59 -13.68 -20.70
N ASP A 367 -17.07 -14.91 -20.91
CA ASP A 367 -18.49 -15.29 -20.80
C ASP A 367 -18.80 -16.10 -19.54
N ASP A 368 -17.77 -16.37 -18.73
CA ASP A 368 -17.93 -17.07 -17.46
C ASP A 368 -18.56 -16.15 -16.41
N SER A 369 -19.13 -16.76 -15.38
CA SER A 369 -19.69 -16.16 -14.18
C SER A 369 -18.96 -14.89 -13.69
N GLN A 370 -19.74 -13.94 -13.19
CA GLN A 370 -19.21 -12.74 -12.56
C GLN A 370 -18.64 -13.04 -11.17
N ILE A 371 -19.27 -13.99 -10.46
CA ILE A 371 -18.94 -14.31 -9.07
C ILE A 371 -18.33 -15.70 -9.03
N PHE A 372 -17.13 -15.81 -8.46
CA PHE A 372 -16.52 -17.08 -8.10
C PHE A 372 -16.61 -17.23 -6.59
N TRP A 373 -17.38 -18.21 -6.12
CA TRP A 373 -17.52 -18.49 -4.70
C TRP A 373 -16.73 -19.73 -4.32
N LEU A 374 -15.61 -19.52 -3.63
CA LEU A 374 -14.79 -20.57 -3.05
C LEU A 374 -15.28 -20.87 -1.63
N ARG A 375 -16.10 -21.91 -1.49
CA ARG A 375 -16.60 -22.37 -0.20
C ARG A 375 -15.80 -23.57 0.30
N GLY A 376 -15.60 -23.67 1.61
CA GLY A 376 -14.89 -24.81 2.17
C GLY A 376 -14.79 -24.73 3.68
N MET A 377 -14.54 -25.87 4.32
CA MET A 377 -14.38 -25.95 5.76
C MET A 377 -13.20 -25.12 6.27
N ALA A 378 -13.17 -24.87 7.57
CA ALA A 378 -12.07 -24.14 8.19
C ALA A 378 -10.75 -24.91 7.98
N GLY A 379 -9.66 -24.19 7.71
CA GLY A 379 -8.34 -24.80 7.54
C GLY A 379 -8.02 -25.48 6.20
N THR A 380 -8.85 -25.35 5.17
CA THR A 380 -8.58 -25.89 3.81
C THR A 380 -7.70 -24.98 2.93
N GLY A 381 -7.34 -23.77 3.39
CA GLY A 381 -6.43 -22.87 2.66
C GLY A 381 -7.10 -21.76 1.82
N LYS A 382 -8.41 -21.52 1.97
CA LYS A 382 -9.16 -20.49 1.22
C LYS A 382 -8.50 -19.10 1.26
N SER A 383 -8.14 -18.61 2.44
CA SER A 383 -7.49 -17.30 2.60
C SER A 383 -6.08 -17.24 2.00
N THR A 384 -5.42 -18.38 1.88
CA THR A 384 -4.11 -18.46 1.21
C THR A 384 -4.30 -18.37 -0.30
N ILE A 385 -5.33 -19.04 -0.86
CA ILE A 385 -5.69 -18.96 -2.28
C ILE A 385 -6.12 -17.54 -2.66
N SER A 386 -6.92 -16.86 -1.84
CA SER A 386 -7.35 -15.47 -2.11
C SER A 386 -6.18 -14.49 -2.12
N ARG A 387 -5.18 -14.66 -1.26
CA ARG A 387 -3.92 -13.89 -1.30
C ARG A 387 -3.12 -14.17 -2.56
N THR A 388 -2.95 -15.45 -2.93
CA THR A 388 -2.27 -15.82 -4.18
C THR A 388 -2.95 -15.21 -5.40
N LEU A 389 -4.28 -15.20 -5.42
CA LEU A 389 -5.06 -14.51 -6.45
C LEU A 389 -4.77 -13.01 -6.49
N ALA A 390 -4.86 -12.31 -5.34
CA ALA A 390 -4.58 -10.89 -5.27
C ALA A 390 -3.15 -10.56 -5.72
N ALA A 391 -2.17 -11.34 -5.26
CA ALA A 391 -0.76 -11.21 -5.64
C ALA A 391 -0.56 -11.38 -7.15
N ALA A 392 -1.13 -12.43 -7.74
CA ALA A 392 -1.03 -12.70 -9.17
C ALA A 392 -1.64 -11.57 -10.01
N CYS A 393 -2.85 -11.10 -9.66
CA CYS A 393 -3.51 -10.00 -10.36
C CYS A 393 -2.79 -8.66 -10.21
N GLN A 394 -2.15 -8.40 -9.07
CA GLN A 394 -1.37 -7.17 -8.86
C GLN A 394 -0.04 -7.20 -9.63
N GLN A 395 0.60 -8.36 -9.71
CA GLN A 395 1.93 -8.51 -10.30
C GLN A 395 1.90 -8.94 -11.78
N GLY A 396 0.71 -9.25 -12.33
CA GLY A 396 0.55 -9.79 -13.68
C GLY A 396 1.18 -11.18 -13.86
N LYS A 397 1.29 -11.97 -12.78
CA LYS A 397 1.93 -13.28 -12.79
C LYS A 397 0.91 -14.40 -13.02
N SER A 398 1.39 -15.54 -13.51
CA SER A 398 0.59 -16.76 -13.65
C SER A 398 0.16 -17.29 -12.27
N LEU A 399 -1.07 -17.82 -12.17
CA LEU A 399 -1.51 -18.59 -10.99
C LEU A 399 -1.04 -20.04 -11.07
N ILE A 400 -0.67 -20.50 -12.26
CA ILE A 400 -0.19 -21.85 -12.52
C ILE A 400 1.35 -21.84 -12.57
N PRO A 401 2.05 -22.78 -11.90
CA PRO A 401 3.50 -22.91 -12.01
C PRO A 401 3.94 -23.07 -13.47
N ASN A 402 4.93 -22.29 -13.91
CA ASN A 402 5.42 -22.26 -15.30
C ASN A 402 4.34 -21.97 -16.36
N GLY A 403 3.18 -21.42 -15.97
CA GLY A 403 2.11 -21.03 -16.88
C GLY A 403 2.32 -19.65 -17.51
N PRO A 404 1.52 -19.29 -18.53
CA PRO A 404 1.56 -17.95 -19.11
C PRO A 404 1.13 -16.89 -18.07
N PRO A 405 1.75 -15.70 -18.06
CA PRO A 405 1.33 -14.60 -17.19
C PRO A 405 -0.11 -14.19 -17.51
N LEU A 406 -0.77 -13.59 -16.51
CA LEU A 406 -2.12 -13.06 -16.71
C LEU A 406 -2.14 -12.00 -17.82
N PRO A 407 -3.22 -11.91 -18.62
CA PRO A 407 -3.36 -10.90 -19.66
C PRO A 407 -3.19 -9.48 -19.12
N VAL A 408 -2.56 -8.59 -19.90
CA VAL A 408 -2.27 -7.19 -19.51
C VAL A 408 -3.54 -6.38 -19.20
N ASN A 409 -4.69 -6.80 -19.71
CA ASN A 409 -5.98 -6.17 -19.44
C ASN A 409 -6.64 -6.66 -18.14
N VAL A 410 -6.02 -7.56 -17.38
CA VAL A 410 -6.48 -7.99 -16.05
C VAL A 410 -5.83 -7.10 -14.99
N CYS A 411 -6.63 -6.54 -14.09
CA CYS A 411 -6.17 -5.71 -13.00
C CYS A 411 -6.84 -6.12 -11.67
N LEU A 412 -6.06 -6.16 -10.59
CA LEU A 412 -6.63 -6.20 -9.24
C LEU A 412 -7.27 -4.84 -8.94
N GLY A 413 -8.60 -4.77 -8.91
CA GLY A 413 -9.32 -3.55 -8.54
C GLY A 413 -9.15 -3.23 -7.07
N ALA A 414 -9.60 -4.15 -6.21
CA ALA A 414 -9.47 -4.04 -4.77
C ALA A 414 -9.51 -5.42 -4.10
N SER A 415 -9.08 -5.45 -2.84
CA SER A 415 -9.23 -6.62 -1.97
C SER A 415 -9.70 -6.18 -0.58
N PHE A 416 -10.51 -7.02 0.04
CA PHE A 416 -10.96 -6.85 1.42
C PHE A 416 -10.92 -8.20 2.15
N PHE A 417 -10.04 -8.31 3.14
CA PHE A 417 -9.88 -9.49 3.99
C PHE A 417 -10.61 -9.27 5.31
N PHE A 418 -11.77 -9.89 5.46
CA PHE A 418 -12.50 -9.88 6.72
C PHE A 418 -11.66 -10.56 7.81
N ASP A 419 -11.86 -10.12 9.04
CA ASP A 419 -11.22 -10.68 10.22
C ASP A 419 -12.11 -10.42 11.43
N ARG A 420 -12.69 -11.49 11.98
CA ARG A 420 -13.66 -11.42 13.08
C ARG A 420 -13.09 -10.73 14.32
N THR A 421 -11.77 -10.81 14.50
CA THR A 421 -11.10 -10.24 15.66
C THR A 421 -10.79 -8.76 15.47
N LYS A 422 -10.83 -8.22 14.25
CA LYS A 422 -10.34 -6.87 13.95
C LYS A 422 -11.49 -5.88 13.73
N PRO A 423 -11.55 -4.80 14.52
CA PRO A 423 -12.55 -3.75 14.35
C PRO A 423 -12.57 -3.18 12.93
N GLY A 424 -13.76 -3.07 12.37
CA GLY A 424 -13.96 -2.61 10.99
C GLY A 424 -13.68 -3.66 9.91
N ARG A 425 -12.97 -4.76 10.22
CA ARG A 425 -12.83 -5.95 9.34
C ARG A 425 -13.81 -7.07 9.71
N ASN A 426 -14.47 -6.95 10.84
CA ASN A 426 -15.53 -7.83 11.32
C ASN A 426 -16.95 -7.32 10.96
N SER A 427 -17.05 -6.32 10.09
CA SER A 427 -18.30 -5.70 9.65
C SER A 427 -18.24 -5.34 8.16
N VAL A 428 -19.39 -5.33 7.50
CA VAL A 428 -19.54 -4.95 6.09
C VAL A 428 -19.68 -3.44 5.87
N GLU A 429 -19.90 -2.64 6.92
CA GLU A 429 -20.18 -1.19 6.80
C GLU A 429 -19.11 -0.40 6.06
N LYS A 430 -17.84 -0.79 6.22
CA LYS A 430 -16.67 -0.14 5.61
C LYS A 430 -16.17 -0.88 4.37
N LEU A 431 -16.88 -1.90 3.90
CA LEU A 431 -16.50 -2.73 2.75
C LEU A 431 -16.42 -1.90 1.46
N PHE A 432 -17.55 -1.32 1.02
CA PHE A 432 -17.62 -0.59 -0.24
C PHE A 432 -16.82 0.73 -0.24
N PRO A 433 -16.78 1.52 0.84
CA PRO A 433 -15.89 2.67 0.92
C PRO A 433 -14.41 2.29 0.77
N SER A 434 -13.99 1.19 1.42
CA SER A 434 -12.60 0.70 1.31
C SER A 434 -12.29 0.17 -0.10
N ILE A 435 -13.21 -0.58 -0.71
CA ILE A 435 -13.10 -1.06 -2.09
C ILE A 435 -13.00 0.11 -3.06
N SER A 436 -13.89 1.10 -2.97
CA SER A 436 -13.92 2.26 -3.86
C SER A 436 -12.64 3.09 -3.74
N ASN A 437 -12.16 3.32 -2.51
CA ASN A 437 -10.89 3.99 -2.28
C ASN A 437 -9.74 3.26 -2.98
N LYS A 438 -9.62 1.94 -2.80
CA LYS A 438 -8.58 1.14 -3.46
C LYS A 438 -8.73 1.07 -4.96
N LEU A 439 -9.95 0.95 -5.46
CA LEU A 439 -10.27 0.95 -6.88
C LEU A 439 -9.77 2.23 -7.57
N ALA A 440 -9.94 3.40 -6.94
CA ALA A 440 -9.45 4.67 -7.46
C ALA A 440 -7.91 4.74 -7.57
N TYR A 441 -7.18 3.93 -6.78
CA TYR A 441 -5.72 3.81 -6.87
C TYR A 441 -5.29 2.78 -7.91
N SER A 442 -5.88 1.57 -7.87
CA SER A 442 -5.51 0.45 -8.75
C SER A 442 -5.98 0.66 -10.19
N PHE A 443 -7.10 1.37 -10.38
CA PHE A 443 -7.66 1.70 -11.68
C PHE A 443 -7.90 3.22 -11.80
N PRO A 444 -6.86 4.01 -12.11
CA PRO A 444 -6.91 5.48 -12.07
C PRO A 444 -8.01 6.12 -12.93
N ASP A 445 -8.43 5.47 -14.02
CA ASP A 445 -9.51 5.98 -14.88
C ASP A 445 -10.87 6.09 -14.14
N SER A 446 -11.06 5.30 -13.08
CA SER A 446 -12.26 5.38 -12.21
C SER A 446 -12.20 6.51 -11.19
N ARG A 447 -11.02 7.06 -10.92
CA ARG A 447 -10.77 7.99 -9.80
C ARG A 447 -11.64 9.23 -9.87
N ASP A 448 -11.68 9.88 -11.03
CA ASP A 448 -12.43 11.13 -11.20
C ASP A 448 -13.93 10.92 -10.96
N LYS A 449 -14.47 9.78 -11.40
CA LYS A 449 -15.89 9.44 -11.22
C LYS A 449 -16.23 9.15 -9.76
N ILE A 450 -15.33 8.46 -9.07
CA ILE A 450 -15.46 8.18 -7.62
C ILE A 450 -15.36 9.49 -6.82
N CYS A 451 -14.39 10.34 -7.13
CA CYS A 451 -14.23 11.65 -6.49
C CYS A 451 -15.45 12.55 -6.73
N GLN A 452 -16.05 12.51 -7.92
CA GLN A 452 -17.28 13.22 -8.19
C GLN A 452 -18.43 12.74 -7.29
N ALA A 453 -18.58 11.43 -7.11
CA ALA A 453 -19.60 10.89 -6.21
C ALA A 453 -19.40 11.34 -4.74
N ILE A 454 -18.14 11.48 -4.30
CA ILE A 454 -17.81 12.02 -2.96
C ILE A 454 -18.10 13.52 -2.88
N LEU A 455 -17.81 14.29 -3.94
CA LEU A 455 -18.12 15.71 -4.00
C LEU A 455 -19.62 15.97 -3.94
N ASP A 456 -20.41 15.18 -4.69
CA ASP A 456 -21.86 15.27 -4.72
C ASP A 456 -22.48 14.92 -3.36
N ASN A 457 -21.83 14.05 -2.59
CA ASN A 457 -22.27 13.65 -1.25
C ASN A 457 -21.09 13.24 -0.36
N GLN A 458 -20.58 14.20 0.44
CA GLN A 458 -19.44 13.97 1.33
C GLN A 458 -19.71 12.90 2.41
N SER A 459 -20.98 12.64 2.74
CA SER A 459 -21.38 11.63 3.72
C SER A 459 -21.52 10.22 3.14
N ILE A 460 -21.32 10.03 1.83
CA ILE A 460 -21.65 8.78 1.12
C ILE A 460 -21.01 7.54 1.75
N GLY A 461 -19.80 7.66 2.29
CA GLY A 461 -19.08 6.56 2.94
C GLY A 461 -19.73 6.04 4.23
N ASN A 462 -20.62 6.81 4.86
CA ASN A 462 -21.33 6.45 6.09
C ASN A 462 -22.83 6.16 5.84
N GLN A 463 -23.28 6.11 4.59
CA GLN A 463 -24.66 5.77 4.25
C GLN A 463 -24.89 4.26 4.23
N ASN A 464 -26.13 3.84 3.98
CA ASN A 464 -26.47 2.43 3.82
C ASN A 464 -25.70 1.77 2.65
N LEU A 465 -25.55 0.44 2.74
CA LEU A 465 -24.77 -0.36 1.78
C LEU A 465 -25.24 -0.20 0.33
N HIS A 466 -26.53 -0.02 0.09
CA HIS A 466 -27.09 0.18 -1.24
C HIS A 466 -26.57 1.47 -1.89
N ASN A 467 -26.63 2.59 -1.15
CA ASN A 467 -26.14 3.87 -1.63
C ASN A 467 -24.62 3.84 -1.84
N GLN A 468 -23.89 3.22 -0.92
CA GLN A 468 -22.45 3.03 -1.07
C GLN A 468 -22.12 2.26 -2.36
N TRP A 469 -22.75 1.11 -2.59
CA TRP A 469 -22.52 0.29 -3.79
C TRP A 469 -22.88 1.04 -5.09
N SER A 470 -24.09 1.63 -5.14
CA SER A 470 -24.57 2.35 -6.32
C SER A 470 -23.67 3.52 -6.69
N LYS A 471 -23.38 4.40 -5.72
CA LYS A 471 -22.70 5.68 -5.97
C LYS A 471 -21.18 5.57 -6.04
N LEU A 472 -20.56 4.68 -5.26
CA LEU A 472 -19.08 4.60 -5.18
C LEU A 472 -18.47 3.55 -6.11
N ILE A 473 -19.27 2.61 -6.63
CA ILE A 473 -18.77 1.50 -7.46
C ILE A 473 -19.57 1.36 -8.76
N SER A 474 -20.88 1.08 -8.69
CA SER A 474 -21.68 0.74 -9.88
C SER A 474 -21.77 1.89 -10.89
N GLU A 475 -22.24 3.07 -10.47
CA GLU A 475 -22.39 4.25 -11.34
C GLU A 475 -21.05 4.76 -11.91
N PRO A 476 -19.96 4.85 -11.10
CA PRO A 476 -18.63 5.15 -11.63
C PRO A 476 -18.17 4.19 -12.73
N LEU A 477 -18.32 2.88 -12.52
CA LEU A 477 -17.93 1.87 -13.51
C LEU A 477 -18.82 1.92 -14.75
N LEU A 478 -20.13 2.10 -14.60
CA LEU A 478 -21.06 2.25 -15.73
C LEU A 478 -20.74 3.46 -16.62
N THR A 479 -20.37 4.58 -15.99
CA THR A 479 -19.98 5.78 -16.71
C THR A 479 -18.69 5.54 -17.48
N LEU A 480 -17.71 4.91 -16.82
CA LEU A 480 -16.40 4.62 -17.42
C LEU A 480 -16.47 3.58 -18.52
N ASP A 481 -17.34 2.59 -18.41
CA ASP A 481 -17.56 1.55 -19.43
C ASP A 481 -17.83 2.13 -20.82
N LYS A 482 -18.58 3.23 -20.88
CA LYS A 482 -18.91 3.96 -22.12
C LYS A 482 -17.72 4.76 -22.68
N GLU A 483 -16.72 5.05 -21.85
CA GLU A 483 -15.54 5.86 -22.21
C GLU A 483 -14.31 5.02 -22.58
N LEU A 484 -14.26 3.75 -22.17
CA LEU A 484 -13.16 2.83 -22.45
C LEU A 484 -13.15 2.40 -23.93
N LEU A 485 -11.95 2.35 -24.50
CA LEU A 485 -11.71 1.92 -25.88
C LEU A 485 -11.28 0.45 -25.97
N LEU A 486 -10.82 -0.11 -24.87
CA LEU A 486 -10.30 -1.46 -24.77
C LEU A 486 -10.97 -2.17 -23.58
N PRO A 487 -11.32 -3.46 -23.72
CA PRO A 487 -11.88 -4.21 -22.61
C PRO A 487 -10.87 -4.40 -21.47
N VAL A 488 -11.33 -4.25 -20.23
CA VAL A 488 -10.55 -4.42 -19.00
C VAL A 488 -11.26 -5.41 -18.09
N THR A 489 -10.54 -6.37 -17.53
CA THR A 489 -11.04 -7.28 -16.49
C THR A 489 -10.60 -6.76 -15.13
N LEU A 490 -11.57 -6.41 -14.29
CA LEU A 490 -11.35 -5.88 -12.95
C LEU A 490 -11.69 -6.95 -11.90
N VAL A 491 -10.69 -7.40 -11.15
CA VAL A 491 -10.85 -8.45 -10.12
C VAL A 491 -11.02 -7.82 -8.74
N LEU A 492 -12.11 -8.15 -8.05
CA LEU A 492 -12.33 -7.84 -6.63
C LEU A 492 -12.20 -9.11 -5.79
N VAL A 493 -11.43 -9.07 -4.71
CA VAL A 493 -11.20 -10.22 -3.81
C VAL A 493 -11.80 -9.94 -2.44
N LEU A 494 -12.86 -10.65 -2.05
CA LEU A 494 -13.45 -10.58 -0.70
C LEU A 494 -13.20 -11.89 0.04
N ASP A 495 -12.32 -11.86 1.03
CA ASP A 495 -11.90 -13.06 1.76
C ASP A 495 -12.59 -13.17 3.11
N ALA A 496 -13.03 -14.39 3.45
CA ALA A 496 -13.58 -14.78 4.74
C ALA A 496 -14.87 -14.02 5.10
N LEU A 497 -15.80 -13.89 4.16
CA LEU A 497 -17.04 -13.12 4.35
C LEU A 497 -17.86 -13.57 5.58
N ASP A 498 -17.75 -14.84 5.99
CA ASP A 498 -18.34 -15.40 7.21
C ASP A 498 -17.77 -14.85 8.52
N GLU A 499 -16.66 -14.12 8.47
CA GLU A 499 -16.05 -13.49 9.64
C GLU A 499 -16.69 -12.13 10.01
N SER A 500 -17.61 -11.62 9.18
CA SER A 500 -18.45 -10.49 9.57
C SER A 500 -19.49 -10.93 10.60
N VAL A 501 -19.57 -10.24 11.74
CA VAL A 501 -20.42 -10.62 12.88
C VAL A 501 -21.65 -9.72 13.03
N SER A 502 -22.76 -10.29 13.51
CA SER A 502 -23.96 -9.51 13.84
C SER A 502 -23.68 -8.51 14.98
N GLN A 503 -24.19 -7.30 14.81
CA GLN A 503 -24.19 -6.25 15.84
C GLN A 503 -25.32 -6.45 16.87
N ASP A 504 -26.29 -7.36 16.60
CA ASP A 504 -27.36 -7.67 17.54
C ASP A 504 -26.81 -8.48 18.73
N PRO A 505 -26.92 -7.97 19.98
CA PRO A 505 -26.49 -8.69 21.17
C PRO A 505 -27.12 -10.08 21.34
N LYS A 506 -28.30 -10.33 20.74
CA LYS A 506 -29.01 -11.62 20.80
C LYS A 506 -28.43 -12.67 19.83
N GLU A 507 -27.66 -12.23 18.85
CA GLU A 507 -27.05 -13.07 17.82
C GLU A 507 -25.52 -12.98 17.88
N ALA A 508 -25.00 -12.70 19.08
CA ALA A 508 -23.58 -12.49 19.31
C ALA A 508 -22.77 -13.71 18.86
N GLY A 509 -22.05 -13.52 17.75
CA GLY A 509 -21.14 -14.50 17.19
C GLY A 509 -21.66 -15.32 16.01
N GLU A 510 -22.90 -15.06 15.57
CA GLU A 510 -23.42 -15.47 14.27
C GLU A 510 -22.92 -14.55 13.15
N PRO A 511 -22.88 -15.02 11.88
CA PRO A 511 -22.58 -14.17 10.74
C PRO A 511 -23.58 -13.01 10.62
N ALA A 512 -23.11 -11.84 10.19
CA ALA A 512 -23.96 -10.66 10.02
C ALA A 512 -25.08 -10.90 9.00
N HIS A 513 -26.33 -10.52 9.32
CA HIS A 513 -27.46 -10.55 8.38
C HIS A 513 -27.22 -9.67 7.14
N ASP A 514 -26.42 -8.61 7.29
CA ASP A 514 -26.09 -7.68 6.21
C ASP A 514 -25.25 -8.30 5.09
N ILE A 515 -24.65 -9.49 5.31
CA ILE A 515 -23.93 -10.24 4.28
C ILE A 515 -24.86 -10.58 3.10
N GLY A 516 -26.11 -10.99 3.37
CA GLY A 516 -27.11 -11.25 2.32
C GLY A 516 -27.41 -9.99 1.49
N GLY A 517 -27.41 -8.82 2.14
CA GLY A 517 -27.52 -7.52 1.48
C GLY A 517 -26.34 -7.23 0.55
N VAL A 518 -25.11 -7.46 1.02
CA VAL A 518 -23.88 -7.32 0.19
C VAL A 518 -23.94 -8.23 -1.04
N LEU A 519 -24.30 -9.50 -0.86
CA LEU A 519 -24.39 -10.48 -1.95
C LEU A 519 -25.45 -10.07 -2.98
N THR A 520 -26.62 -9.61 -2.52
CA THR A 520 -27.67 -9.10 -3.40
C THR A 520 -27.19 -7.87 -4.18
N LEU A 521 -26.57 -6.89 -3.52
CA LEU A 521 -26.06 -5.69 -4.18
C LEU A 521 -25.01 -6.02 -5.24
N ILE A 522 -24.09 -6.94 -4.95
CA ILE A 522 -23.06 -7.34 -5.91
C ILE A 522 -23.69 -7.93 -7.19
N THR A 523 -24.81 -8.63 -7.08
CA THR A 523 -25.52 -9.19 -8.25
C THR A 523 -26.21 -8.14 -9.11
N THR A 524 -26.44 -6.94 -8.57
CA THR A 524 -27.00 -5.79 -9.33
C THR A 524 -25.98 -5.09 -10.22
N ALA A 525 -24.72 -5.53 -10.22
CA ALA A 525 -23.72 -5.03 -11.15
C ALA A 525 -24.23 -5.17 -12.59
N GLU A 526 -24.40 -4.05 -13.29
CA GLU A 526 -24.86 -4.08 -14.67
C GLU A 526 -23.89 -4.87 -15.56
N LYS A 527 -24.42 -5.51 -16.61
CA LYS A 527 -23.57 -6.13 -17.65
C LYS A 527 -22.91 -5.03 -18.47
N LEU A 528 -21.73 -4.62 -18.02
CA LEU A 528 -20.84 -3.66 -18.67
C LEU A 528 -20.24 -4.27 -19.95
N GLN A 529 -20.01 -3.46 -20.98
CA GLN A 529 -19.53 -3.94 -22.30
C GLN A 529 -18.01 -4.06 -22.36
N ASN A 530 -17.31 -3.07 -21.84
CA ASN A 530 -15.85 -2.95 -21.85
C ASN A 530 -15.22 -3.33 -20.50
N ILE A 531 -15.92 -3.14 -19.38
CA ILE A 531 -15.43 -3.53 -18.05
C ILE A 531 -16.00 -4.89 -17.69
N ARG A 532 -15.15 -5.89 -17.47
CA ARG A 532 -15.53 -7.18 -16.93
C ARG A 532 -15.24 -7.21 -15.44
N LEU A 533 -16.26 -6.98 -14.63
CA LEU A 533 -16.14 -7.10 -13.18
C LEU A 533 -16.15 -8.58 -12.78
N LYS A 534 -15.10 -9.04 -12.11
CA LYS A 534 -14.93 -10.42 -11.62
C LYS A 534 -14.76 -10.38 -10.11
N ILE A 535 -15.61 -11.07 -9.36
CA ILE A 535 -15.66 -10.98 -7.90
C ILE A 535 -15.39 -12.36 -7.31
N PHE A 536 -14.26 -12.48 -6.63
CA PHE A 536 -13.84 -13.70 -5.95
C PHE A 536 -14.21 -13.60 -4.47
N LEU A 537 -15.01 -14.55 -4.00
CA LEU A 537 -15.52 -14.60 -2.64
C LEU A 537 -15.03 -15.87 -1.96
N THR A 538 -14.60 -15.79 -0.72
CA THR A 538 -14.38 -16.97 0.12
C THR A 538 -15.29 -16.95 1.34
N SER A 539 -15.83 -18.11 1.69
CA SER A 539 -16.53 -18.29 2.97
C SER A 539 -16.56 -19.75 3.42
N ARG A 540 -17.02 -19.99 4.64
CA ARG A 540 -17.48 -21.32 5.05
C ARG A 540 -18.88 -21.67 4.47
N PRO A 541 -19.29 -22.95 4.44
CA PRO A 541 -20.53 -23.40 3.80
C PRO A 541 -21.82 -22.91 4.48
N GLU A 542 -21.77 -22.42 5.71
CA GLU A 542 -22.91 -21.97 6.51
C GLU A 542 -23.64 -20.78 5.87
N LEU A 543 -22.94 -19.98 5.06
CA LEU A 543 -23.54 -18.88 4.29
C LEU A 543 -24.35 -19.35 3.07
N ARG A 544 -24.44 -20.65 2.77
CA ARG A 544 -25.10 -21.17 1.55
C ARG A 544 -26.55 -20.72 1.41
N SER A 545 -27.29 -20.54 2.50
CA SER A 545 -28.65 -20.01 2.48
C SER A 545 -28.72 -18.56 2.00
N GLN A 546 -27.70 -17.75 2.31
CA GLN A 546 -27.61 -16.34 1.91
C GLN A 546 -27.22 -16.16 0.43
N PHE A 547 -26.63 -17.19 -0.20
CA PHE A 547 -26.32 -17.19 -1.64
C PHE A 547 -27.52 -17.51 -2.53
N TYR A 548 -28.70 -17.77 -1.96
CA TYR A 548 -29.91 -18.10 -2.74
C TYR A 548 -30.26 -17.06 -3.81
N VAL A 549 -30.16 -15.76 -3.46
CA VAL A 549 -30.43 -14.64 -4.37
C VAL A 549 -29.37 -14.59 -5.48
N PRO A 550 -28.05 -14.58 -5.18
CA PRO A 550 -27.01 -14.69 -6.19
C PRO A 550 -27.20 -15.85 -7.18
N TYR A 551 -27.55 -17.05 -6.71
CA TYR A 551 -27.78 -18.20 -7.61
C TYR A 551 -28.95 -18.03 -8.56
N LYS A 552 -29.94 -17.21 -8.19
CA LYS A 552 -31.12 -16.96 -9.02
C LYS A 552 -30.92 -15.80 -9.99
N GLU A 553 -30.24 -14.75 -9.54
CA GLU A 553 -30.15 -13.48 -10.24
C GLU A 553 -28.85 -13.33 -11.05
N ALA A 554 -27.81 -14.10 -10.71
CA ALA A 554 -26.52 -14.08 -11.40
C ALA A 554 -25.99 -15.50 -11.70
N ASN A 555 -25.06 -15.58 -12.64
CA ASN A 555 -24.26 -16.80 -12.82
C ASN A 555 -23.12 -16.82 -11.80
N VAL A 556 -23.17 -17.77 -10.86
CA VAL A 556 -22.18 -17.95 -9.78
C VAL A 556 -21.43 -19.26 -10.01
N HIS A 557 -20.11 -19.19 -10.11
CA HIS A 557 -19.26 -20.37 -10.12
C HIS A 557 -19.01 -20.82 -8.68
N ASP A 558 -19.79 -21.83 -8.24
CA ASP A 558 -19.67 -22.46 -6.93
C ASP A 558 -18.56 -23.53 -6.97
N PHE A 559 -17.47 -23.28 -6.25
CA PHE A 559 -16.42 -24.25 -6.04
C PHE A 559 -16.29 -24.65 -4.57
N GLU A 560 -16.49 -25.94 -4.29
CA GLU A 560 -16.27 -26.51 -2.97
C GLU A 560 -14.84 -26.99 -2.78
N LEU A 561 -14.07 -26.27 -1.98
CA LEU A 561 -12.76 -26.66 -1.52
C LEU A 561 -12.87 -27.70 -0.40
N ARG A 562 -12.76 -28.96 -0.80
CA ARG A 562 -12.77 -30.12 0.10
C ARG A 562 -11.38 -30.37 0.69
N LYS A 563 -11.35 -31.16 1.77
CA LYS A 563 -10.08 -31.70 2.29
C LYS A 563 -9.34 -32.49 1.20
N ILE A 564 -8.02 -32.47 1.27
CA ILE A 564 -7.17 -33.23 0.34
C ILE A 564 -7.37 -34.72 0.63
N PRO A 565 -7.71 -35.55 -0.39
CA PRO A 565 -7.84 -36.98 -0.19
C PRO A 565 -6.49 -37.57 0.25
N VAL A 566 -6.48 -38.27 1.38
CA VAL A 566 -5.30 -39.01 1.83
C VAL A 566 -5.18 -40.26 0.96
N MET A 567 -4.16 -40.31 0.11
CA MET A 567 -3.84 -41.48 -0.72
C MET A 567 -2.54 -42.12 -0.20
N SER A 568 -2.66 -43.01 0.78
CA SER A 568 -1.49 -43.74 1.29
C SER A 568 -1.17 -44.94 0.38
N GLU A 569 -0.27 -44.73 -0.59
CA GLU A 569 0.25 -45.80 -1.45
C GLU A 569 1.54 -46.42 -0.88
N GLY A 570 1.39 -47.42 0.00
CA GLY A 570 2.49 -48.29 0.42
C GLY A 570 3.64 -47.57 1.16
N ALA A 571 4.88 -47.92 0.83
CA ALA A 571 6.09 -47.44 1.54
C ALA A 571 6.58 -46.06 1.10
N ASN A 572 5.95 -45.42 0.10
CA ASN A 572 6.32 -44.09 -0.39
C ASN A 572 5.48 -42.99 0.28
N LEU A 573 5.95 -41.75 0.23
CA LEU A 573 5.18 -40.61 0.73
C LEU A 573 4.00 -40.32 -0.21
N PRO A 574 2.82 -39.93 0.30
CA PRO A 574 1.72 -39.51 -0.53
C PRO A 574 2.13 -38.37 -1.46
N LYS A 575 1.65 -38.40 -2.72
CA LYS A 575 1.92 -37.32 -3.70
C LYS A 575 0.80 -36.29 -3.67
N ASP A 576 0.59 -35.68 -2.51
CA ASP A 576 -0.43 -34.66 -2.31
C ASP A 576 0.16 -33.34 -1.79
N ASP A 577 -0.65 -32.27 -1.86
CA ASP A 577 -0.19 -30.92 -1.52
C ASP A 577 0.21 -30.77 -0.04
N ILE A 578 -0.41 -31.53 0.88
CA ILE A 578 -0.08 -31.47 2.31
C ILE A 578 1.27 -32.09 2.55
N THR A 579 1.52 -33.25 1.94
CA THR A 579 2.80 -33.93 2.03
C THR A 579 3.91 -33.05 1.46
N PHE A 580 3.69 -32.44 0.29
CA PHE A 580 4.65 -31.50 -0.30
C PHE A 580 4.91 -30.28 0.61
N TYR A 581 3.86 -29.70 1.18
CA TYR A 581 3.99 -28.61 2.15
C TYR A 581 4.78 -29.03 3.39
N LEU A 582 4.49 -30.21 3.95
CA LEU A 582 5.17 -30.75 5.13
C LEU A 582 6.64 -31.04 4.84
N GLU A 583 6.98 -31.64 3.70
CA GLU A 583 8.37 -31.85 3.28
C GLU A 583 9.13 -30.51 3.23
N HIS A 584 8.56 -29.50 2.58
CA HIS A 584 9.17 -28.18 2.50
C HIS A 584 9.39 -27.55 3.88
N GLN A 585 8.37 -27.57 4.74
CA GLN A 585 8.44 -26.93 6.06
C GLN A 585 9.34 -27.68 7.05
N VAL A 586 9.23 -29.01 7.13
CA VAL A 586 10.07 -29.82 8.02
C VAL A 586 11.53 -29.66 7.62
N LYS A 587 11.85 -29.71 6.33
CA LYS A 587 13.21 -29.48 5.83
C LYS A 587 13.74 -28.09 6.20
N ARG A 588 12.91 -27.05 6.10
CA ARG A 588 13.26 -25.69 6.54
C ARG A 588 13.57 -25.66 8.04
N ILE A 589 12.70 -26.21 8.89
CA ILE A 589 12.87 -26.25 10.35
C ILE A 589 14.17 -26.98 10.73
N VAL A 590 14.39 -28.16 10.14
CA VAL A 590 15.61 -28.97 10.29
C VAL A 590 16.87 -28.16 9.96
N SER A 591 16.83 -27.41 8.85
CA SER A 591 17.97 -26.62 8.39
C SER A 591 18.29 -25.43 9.31
N GLN A 592 17.27 -24.74 9.83
CA GLN A 592 17.44 -23.58 10.70
C GLN A 592 17.98 -23.95 12.09
N ALA A 593 17.48 -25.05 12.66
CA ALA A 593 17.99 -25.59 13.93
C ALA A 593 19.47 -25.97 13.86
N THR A 594 19.97 -26.34 12.68
CA THR A 594 21.37 -26.73 12.47
C THR A 594 22.33 -25.52 12.47
N VAL A 595 21.87 -24.33 12.04
CA VAL A 595 22.71 -23.13 11.91
C VAL A 595 22.93 -22.44 13.26
N ASN A 596 21.92 -22.40 14.15
CA ASN A 596 22.02 -21.72 15.44
C ASN A 596 22.97 -22.38 16.46
N TYR A 597 23.46 -23.60 16.18
CA TYR A 597 24.33 -24.36 17.09
C TYR A 597 25.81 -24.36 16.64
N SER A 598 26.15 -23.82 15.45
CA SER A 598 27.49 -23.97 14.88
C SER A 598 28.58 -23.07 15.48
N GLU A 599 28.30 -22.25 16.50
CA GLU A 599 29.34 -21.55 17.28
C GLU A 599 29.90 -22.39 18.44
N SER A 600 29.28 -23.52 18.79
CA SER A 600 29.70 -24.36 19.92
C SER A 600 29.84 -25.83 19.50
N LEU A 601 31.07 -26.17 19.07
CA LEU A 601 31.63 -27.51 18.86
C LEU A 601 31.12 -28.30 17.63
N ALA A 602 32.08 -28.58 16.73
CA ALA A 602 31.91 -29.32 15.50
C ALA A 602 31.33 -30.73 15.70
N LYS A 603 30.07 -30.91 15.28
CA LYS A 603 29.55 -32.14 14.65
C LYS A 603 28.44 -31.76 13.67
N SER A 604 28.86 -31.53 12.43
CA SER A 604 27.96 -31.50 11.27
C SER A 604 27.49 -32.92 10.99
N THR A 605 26.35 -33.29 11.57
CA THR A 605 25.56 -34.46 11.18
C THR A 605 24.15 -33.97 10.99
N CYS A 606 23.61 -34.10 9.78
CA CYS A 606 22.18 -33.94 9.50
C CYS A 606 21.41 -34.75 10.56
N TRP A 607 20.70 -34.06 11.46
CA TRP A 607 20.25 -34.63 12.73
C TRP A 607 19.07 -35.60 12.61
N LEU A 608 18.36 -35.57 11.49
CA LEU A 608 17.48 -36.64 11.05
C LEU A 608 18.14 -37.33 9.87
N SER A 609 18.20 -38.65 9.91
CA SER A 609 18.38 -39.38 8.65
C SER A 609 17.24 -39.01 7.70
N GLN A 610 17.50 -39.05 6.39
CA GLN A 610 16.45 -38.81 5.39
C GLN A 610 15.23 -39.73 5.62
N ASP A 611 15.45 -40.91 6.22
CA ASP A 611 14.40 -41.85 6.59
C ASP A 611 13.57 -41.40 7.80
N GLU A 612 14.17 -40.73 8.78
CA GLU A 612 13.42 -40.18 9.92
C GLU A 612 12.63 -38.93 9.53
N GLU A 613 13.20 -38.06 8.70
CA GLU A 613 12.45 -36.93 8.11
C GLU A 613 11.22 -37.45 7.35
N ARG A 614 11.40 -38.46 6.50
CA ARG A 614 10.29 -39.11 5.77
C ARG A 614 9.25 -39.72 6.71
N LYS A 615 9.66 -40.35 7.82
CA LYS A 615 8.72 -40.92 8.81
C LYS A 615 7.89 -39.84 9.49
N VAL A 616 8.50 -38.71 9.83
CA VAL A 616 7.82 -37.58 10.47
C VAL A 616 6.83 -36.95 9.51
N VAL A 617 7.26 -36.66 8.28
CA VAL A 617 6.39 -36.12 7.23
C VAL A 617 5.20 -37.06 7.01
N ARG A 618 5.43 -38.38 6.90
CA ARG A 618 4.34 -39.36 6.77
C ARG A 618 3.36 -39.29 7.94
N ALA A 619 3.87 -39.34 9.18
CA ALA A 619 3.03 -39.33 10.37
C ALA A 619 2.20 -38.04 10.46
N LEU A 620 2.78 -36.89 10.10
CA LEU A 620 2.06 -35.62 10.07
C LEU A 620 1.04 -35.55 8.93
N ALA A 621 1.37 -36.07 7.75
CA ALA A 621 0.47 -36.12 6.59
C ALA A 621 -0.76 -36.99 6.89
N ASP A 622 -0.54 -38.19 7.42
CA ASP A 622 -1.61 -39.12 7.79
C ASP A 622 -2.54 -38.49 8.85
N LYS A 623 -1.96 -37.85 9.89
CA LYS A 623 -2.74 -37.19 10.95
C LYS A 623 -3.43 -35.90 10.52
N SER A 624 -2.94 -35.25 9.46
CA SER A 624 -3.57 -34.04 8.94
C SER A 624 -4.97 -34.31 8.39
N ASP A 625 -5.28 -35.56 8.04
CA ASP A 625 -6.54 -35.98 7.40
C ASP A 625 -7.02 -34.98 6.34
N GLY A 626 -6.10 -34.57 5.47
CA GLY A 626 -6.42 -33.66 4.37
C GLY A 626 -6.58 -32.17 4.72
N LEU A 627 -6.25 -31.74 5.94
CA LEU A 627 -6.36 -30.34 6.39
C LEU A 627 -5.01 -29.61 6.50
N PHE A 628 -4.85 -28.52 5.75
CA PHE A 628 -3.66 -27.65 5.85
C PHE A 628 -3.48 -27.00 7.22
N ILE A 629 -4.57 -26.70 7.93
CA ILE A 629 -4.44 -26.14 9.28
C ILE A 629 -3.69 -27.08 10.22
N TYR A 630 -3.94 -28.38 10.13
CA TYR A 630 -3.22 -29.35 10.94
C TYR A 630 -1.74 -29.30 10.59
N ALA A 631 -1.40 -29.46 9.30
CA ALA A 631 -0.02 -29.44 8.83
C ALA A 631 0.71 -28.14 9.22
N ALA A 632 0.07 -26.99 9.03
CA ALA A 632 0.64 -25.69 9.37
C ALA A 632 0.82 -25.50 10.88
N THR A 633 -0.16 -25.86 11.70
CA THR A 633 -0.05 -25.78 13.16
C THR A 633 0.97 -26.77 13.71
N ALA A 634 1.06 -27.98 13.16
CA ALA A 634 2.09 -28.96 13.50
C ALA A 634 3.49 -28.41 13.18
N CYS A 635 3.71 -27.86 11.98
CA CYS A 635 4.99 -27.23 11.64
C CYS A 635 5.32 -26.06 12.57
N ARG A 636 4.37 -25.18 12.91
CA ARG A 636 4.61 -24.10 13.88
C ARG A 636 4.91 -24.61 15.29
N PHE A 637 4.29 -25.73 15.69
CA PHE A 637 4.56 -26.36 16.97
C PHE A 637 5.98 -26.91 17.02
N LEU A 638 6.49 -27.44 15.90
CA LEU A 638 7.88 -27.89 15.77
C LEU A 638 8.87 -26.71 15.70
N ASP A 639 8.53 -25.64 14.99
CA ASP A 639 9.35 -24.42 14.79
C ASP A 639 9.35 -23.48 16.03
N GLY A 640 9.30 -24.03 17.24
CA GLY A 640 9.04 -23.30 18.48
C GLY A 640 9.97 -22.10 18.76
N VAL A 641 9.50 -21.14 19.56
CA VAL A 641 10.31 -19.97 19.99
C VAL A 641 11.39 -20.45 20.96
N ASP A 642 12.65 -20.12 20.68
CA ASP A 642 13.83 -20.55 21.46
C ASP A 642 13.95 -22.09 21.59
N CYS A 643 13.51 -22.83 20.56
CA CYS A 643 13.61 -24.29 20.56
C CYS A 643 15.08 -24.73 20.52
N ASP A 644 15.52 -25.43 21.56
CA ASP A 644 16.73 -26.23 21.50
C ASP A 644 16.45 -27.60 20.88
N PHE A 645 17.53 -28.34 20.65
CA PHE A 645 17.46 -29.65 20.01
C PHE A 645 16.61 -30.67 20.80
N ASP A 646 16.68 -30.62 22.14
CA ASP A 646 15.97 -31.55 23.01
C ASP A 646 14.47 -31.22 23.06
N ASP A 647 14.11 -29.94 23.06
CA ASP A 647 12.73 -29.45 22.97
C ASP A 647 12.07 -29.83 21.64
N LEU A 648 12.80 -29.67 20.52
CA LEU A 648 12.31 -30.10 19.20
C LEU A 648 12.02 -31.61 19.18
N GLN A 649 12.93 -32.44 19.70
CA GLN A 649 12.69 -33.89 19.80
C GLN A 649 11.49 -34.22 20.69
N ALA A 650 11.33 -33.54 21.82
CA ALA A 650 10.21 -33.76 22.73
C ALA A 650 8.87 -33.42 22.06
N ARG A 651 8.80 -32.30 21.33
CA ARG A 651 7.63 -31.89 20.52
C ARG A 651 7.31 -32.89 19.43
N MET A 652 8.33 -33.39 18.72
CA MET A 652 8.16 -34.43 17.71
C MET A 652 7.59 -35.72 18.30
N ARG A 653 8.08 -36.15 19.46
CA ARG A 653 7.56 -37.34 20.15
C ARG A 653 6.12 -37.14 20.62
N GLU A 654 5.78 -35.96 21.13
CA GLU A 654 4.41 -35.66 21.58
C GLU A 654 3.42 -35.68 20.41
N ILE A 655 3.75 -35.00 19.30
CA ILE A 655 2.84 -34.93 18.14
C ILE A 655 2.77 -36.26 17.37
N SER A 656 3.83 -37.06 17.40
CA SER A 656 3.89 -38.37 16.71
C SER A 656 3.34 -39.52 17.55
N GLY A 657 3.44 -39.47 18.89
CA GLY A 657 3.32 -40.62 19.78
C GLY A 657 1.92 -41.17 20.04
N TYR A 658 0.86 -40.51 19.60
CA TYR A 658 -0.52 -41.00 19.77
C TYR A 658 -1.16 -41.34 18.42
N SER A 659 -1.55 -42.60 18.24
CA SER A 659 -2.38 -43.08 17.13
C SER A 659 -3.64 -43.68 17.73
N SER A 660 -4.70 -42.89 17.78
CA SER A 660 -6.05 -43.42 17.89
C SER A 660 -6.65 -43.36 16.49
N GLU A 661 -7.35 -44.39 16.05
CA GLU A 661 -8.26 -44.28 14.90
C GLU A 661 -9.33 -43.27 15.31
N VAL A 662 -9.31 -42.07 14.72
CA VAL A 662 -10.25 -41.00 15.05
C VAL A 662 -11.25 -40.86 13.91
N ASP A 663 -12.52 -40.73 14.27
CA ASP A 663 -13.65 -40.85 13.35
C ASP A 663 -13.84 -39.63 12.42
N SER A 664 -13.20 -38.49 12.71
CA SER A 664 -13.31 -37.28 11.88
C SER A 664 -12.05 -36.39 11.83
N PRO A 665 -11.87 -35.59 10.75
CA PRO A 665 -10.78 -34.63 10.65
C PRO A 665 -10.81 -33.56 11.75
N GLN A 666 -12.00 -33.25 12.26
CA GLN A 666 -12.17 -32.29 13.34
C GLN A 666 -11.60 -32.84 14.66
N ASP A 667 -11.77 -34.13 14.90
CA ASP A 667 -11.25 -34.78 16.11
C ASP A 667 -9.71 -34.91 16.05
N ASN A 668 -9.12 -35.12 14.87
CA ASN A 668 -7.66 -35.06 14.68
C ASN A 668 -7.09 -33.67 15.01
N LEU A 669 -7.77 -32.61 14.54
CA LEU A 669 -7.40 -31.24 14.85
C LEU A 669 -7.53 -30.96 16.36
N ASP A 670 -8.60 -31.44 16.99
CA ASP A 670 -8.82 -31.28 18.43
C ASP A 670 -7.79 -32.08 19.25
N GLN A 671 -7.41 -33.28 18.81
CA GLN A 671 -6.34 -34.05 19.42
C GLN A 671 -5.00 -33.31 19.37
N MET A 672 -4.65 -32.69 18.25
CA MET A 672 -3.45 -31.86 18.15
C MET A 672 -3.51 -30.66 19.11
N TYR A 673 -4.65 -29.98 19.24
CA TYR A 673 -4.79 -28.91 20.22
C TYR A 673 -4.62 -29.41 21.65
N ASN A 674 -5.19 -30.57 21.99
CA ASN A 674 -4.98 -31.21 23.29
C ASN A 674 -3.48 -31.51 23.53
N GLN A 675 -2.75 -32.01 22.53
CA GLN A 675 -1.32 -32.26 22.63
C GLN A 675 -0.50 -30.99 22.85
N ILE A 676 -0.82 -29.90 22.12
CA ILE A 676 -0.18 -28.59 22.30
C ILE A 676 -0.41 -28.07 23.72
N LEU A 677 -1.66 -28.13 24.20
CA LEU A 677 -2.01 -27.71 25.56
C LEU A 677 -1.31 -28.56 26.63
N LYS A 678 -1.29 -29.89 26.47
CA LYS A 678 -0.58 -30.80 27.38
C LYS A 678 0.91 -30.50 27.43
N TYR A 679 1.54 -30.31 26.26
CA TYR A 679 2.95 -29.95 26.16
C TYR A 679 3.24 -28.61 26.83
N SER A 680 2.37 -27.61 26.62
CA SER A 680 2.53 -26.27 27.18
C SER A 680 2.64 -26.28 28.71
N ILE A 681 1.89 -27.15 29.41
CA ILE A 681 2.00 -27.34 30.87
C ILE A 681 3.29 -28.03 31.26
N MET A 682 3.65 -29.10 30.54
CA MET A 682 4.87 -29.87 30.85
C MET A 682 6.12 -29.01 30.71
N TYR A 683 6.12 -28.10 29.73
CA TYR A 683 7.19 -27.14 29.47
C TYR A 683 7.17 -25.95 30.43
N SER A 684 5.99 -25.38 30.74
CA SER A 684 5.88 -24.13 31.51
C SER A 684 5.87 -24.31 33.03
N SER A 685 5.57 -25.52 33.54
CA SER A 685 5.47 -25.80 34.98
C SER A 685 6.37 -26.97 35.39
N ARG A 686 7.27 -26.78 36.35
CA ARG A 686 8.18 -27.82 36.86
C ARG A 686 7.44 -28.81 37.77
N LYS A 687 6.56 -29.66 37.22
CA LYS A 687 5.85 -30.79 37.88
C LYS A 687 5.13 -30.55 39.24
N ILE A 688 5.33 -29.43 39.94
CA ILE A 688 4.74 -29.12 41.24
C ILE A 688 3.28 -28.69 41.04
N LYS A 689 2.38 -29.20 41.88
CA LYS A 689 0.93 -28.95 41.77
C LYS A 689 0.56 -27.46 41.84
N SER A 690 1.28 -26.66 42.64
CA SER A 690 1.03 -25.22 42.76
C SER A 690 1.35 -24.45 41.47
N GLU A 691 2.47 -24.75 40.81
CA GLU A 691 2.84 -24.10 39.55
C GLU A 691 1.87 -24.41 38.40
N LYS A 692 1.28 -25.61 38.38
CA LYS A 692 0.24 -25.96 37.42
C LYS A 692 -1.04 -25.16 37.65
N LYS A 693 -1.43 -24.99 38.92
CA LYS A 693 -2.62 -24.19 39.28
C LYS A 693 -2.42 -22.73 38.85
N ASP A 694 -1.26 -22.15 39.15
CA ASP A 694 -0.86 -20.81 38.70
C ASP A 694 -0.95 -20.67 37.16
N PHE A 695 -0.53 -21.71 36.43
CA PHE A 695 -0.58 -21.72 34.97
C PHE A 695 -2.02 -21.73 34.44
N TYR A 696 -2.90 -22.56 35.01
CA TYR A 696 -4.31 -22.60 34.60
C TYR A 696 -5.05 -21.30 34.92
N GLU A 697 -4.83 -20.72 36.11
CA GLU A 697 -5.40 -19.42 36.46
C GLU A 697 -4.92 -18.32 35.51
N LEU A 698 -3.64 -18.35 35.11
CA LEU A 698 -3.10 -17.42 34.13
C LEU A 698 -3.69 -17.67 32.73
N PHE A 699 -3.80 -18.93 32.30
CA PHE A 699 -4.41 -19.31 31.03
C PHE A 699 -5.86 -18.85 30.94
N GLU A 700 -6.69 -19.16 31.94
CA GLU A 700 -8.11 -18.81 31.99
C GLU A 700 -8.29 -17.29 31.89
N ARG A 701 -7.52 -16.51 32.66
CA ARG A 701 -7.64 -15.04 32.62
C ARG A 701 -7.10 -14.43 31.33
N MET A 702 -5.94 -14.89 30.86
CA MET A 702 -5.26 -14.35 29.69
C MET A 702 -5.94 -14.77 28.39
N ILE A 703 -6.05 -16.08 28.14
CA ILE A 703 -6.62 -16.64 26.92
C ILE A 703 -8.14 -16.47 26.92
N GLY A 704 -8.78 -16.57 28.09
CA GLY A 704 -10.20 -16.22 28.24
C GLY A 704 -10.48 -14.80 27.78
N ALA A 705 -9.66 -13.82 28.20
CA ALA A 705 -9.79 -12.46 27.71
C ALA A 705 -9.58 -12.39 26.18
N VAL A 706 -8.50 -12.95 25.63
CA VAL A 706 -8.22 -12.95 24.18
C VAL A 706 -9.38 -13.52 23.35
N VAL A 707 -10.08 -14.53 23.87
CA VAL A 707 -11.25 -15.16 23.21
C VAL A 707 -12.47 -14.24 23.10
N VAL A 708 -12.61 -13.27 24.02
CA VAL A 708 -13.79 -12.40 24.16
C VAL A 708 -13.50 -10.91 23.99
N LEU A 709 -12.25 -10.53 23.69
CA LEU A 709 -11.86 -9.15 23.40
C LEU A 709 -12.70 -8.59 22.25
N ALA A 710 -13.20 -7.37 22.42
CA ALA A 710 -13.88 -6.62 21.37
C ALA A 710 -12.90 -6.11 20.31
N GLU A 711 -11.66 -5.82 20.72
CA GLU A 711 -10.54 -5.47 19.85
C GLU A 711 -9.25 -6.17 20.31
N PRO A 712 -8.35 -6.60 19.41
CA PRO A 712 -7.14 -7.31 19.79
C PRO A 712 -6.17 -6.35 20.48
N LEU A 713 -5.72 -6.71 21.67
CA LEU A 713 -4.80 -5.91 22.48
C LEU A 713 -3.38 -6.46 22.42
N THR A 714 -2.39 -5.59 22.61
CA THR A 714 -0.99 -6.03 22.81
C THR A 714 -0.84 -6.74 24.15
N ILE A 715 0.26 -7.49 24.31
CA ILE A 715 0.58 -8.16 25.58
C ILE A 715 0.61 -7.16 26.73
N ALA A 716 1.34 -6.05 26.57
CA ALA A 716 1.48 -5.03 27.60
C ALA A 716 0.14 -4.37 27.96
N THR A 717 -0.72 -4.11 26.96
CA THR A 717 -2.04 -3.53 27.20
C THR A 717 -2.97 -4.49 27.93
N LEU A 718 -2.93 -5.77 27.57
CA LEU A 718 -3.74 -6.80 28.22
C LEU A 718 -3.25 -7.09 29.65
N GLU A 719 -1.93 -7.09 29.88
CA GLU A 719 -1.33 -7.21 31.21
C GLU A 719 -1.78 -6.08 32.14
N ASP A 720 -1.82 -4.85 31.64
CA ASP A 720 -2.32 -3.69 32.38
C ASP A 720 -3.83 -3.80 32.67
N LEU A 721 -4.62 -4.19 31.68
CA LEU A 721 -6.07 -4.36 31.83
C LEU A 721 -6.45 -5.47 32.84
N LEU A 722 -5.69 -6.57 32.84
CA LEU A 722 -5.93 -7.72 33.71
C LEU A 722 -5.23 -7.60 35.08
N ASP A 723 -4.53 -6.50 35.36
CA ASP A 723 -3.79 -6.28 36.61
C ASP A 723 -2.73 -7.37 36.85
N PHE A 724 -1.89 -7.59 35.84
CA PHE A 724 -0.81 -8.58 35.81
C PHE A 724 0.58 -8.00 36.11
N ALA A 725 0.65 -6.82 36.73
CA ALA A 725 1.91 -6.21 37.13
C ALA A 725 2.79 -7.21 37.93
N GLY A 726 4.05 -7.39 37.52
CA GLY A 726 4.98 -8.35 38.11
C GLY A 726 4.82 -9.80 37.65
N LYS A 727 3.93 -10.09 36.68
CA LYS A 727 3.74 -11.42 36.07
C LYS A 727 4.19 -11.49 34.60
N GLU A 728 4.88 -10.48 34.09
CA GLU A 728 5.23 -10.31 32.68
C GLU A 728 5.99 -11.52 32.13
N THR A 729 6.90 -12.07 32.94
CA THR A 729 7.66 -13.27 32.57
C THR A 729 6.79 -14.52 32.48
N LYS A 730 5.81 -14.69 33.38
CA LYS A 730 4.86 -15.82 33.35
C LYS A 730 3.93 -15.70 32.15
N THR A 731 3.44 -14.51 31.86
CA THR A 731 2.59 -14.21 30.71
C THR A 731 3.28 -14.51 29.38
N ARG A 732 4.52 -14.04 29.23
CA ARG A 732 5.33 -14.31 28.04
C ARG A 732 5.61 -15.80 27.86
N ARG A 733 5.93 -16.52 28.94
CA ARG A 733 6.11 -17.99 28.89
C ARG A 733 4.85 -18.71 28.45
N LEU A 734 3.68 -18.32 28.99
CA LEU A 734 2.39 -18.86 28.56
C LEU A 734 2.16 -18.64 27.07
N LEU A 735 2.32 -17.42 26.57
CA LEU A 735 2.11 -17.12 25.16
C LEU A 735 3.12 -17.82 24.24
N ASN A 736 4.40 -17.87 24.62
CA ASN A 736 5.44 -18.59 23.88
C ASN A 736 5.14 -20.10 23.81
N SER A 737 4.61 -20.68 24.89
CA SER A 737 4.21 -22.09 24.91
C SER A 737 3.03 -22.42 23.97
N LEU A 738 2.28 -21.39 23.56
CA LEU A 738 1.12 -21.46 22.67
C LEU A 738 1.38 -20.81 21.30
N SER A 739 2.63 -20.56 20.92
CA SER A 739 2.99 -19.86 19.67
C SER A 739 2.51 -20.56 18.39
N SER A 740 2.20 -21.86 18.47
CA SER A 740 1.63 -22.64 17.36
C SER A 740 0.16 -22.33 17.06
N VAL A 741 -0.54 -21.72 18.01
CA VAL A 741 -1.97 -21.39 17.94
C VAL A 741 -2.26 -19.91 18.22
N ILE A 742 -1.32 -19.18 18.80
CA ILE A 742 -1.39 -17.74 19.10
C ILE A 742 -0.23 -17.01 18.42
N SER A 743 -0.52 -15.89 17.77
CA SER A 743 0.47 -14.95 17.26
C SER A 743 0.55 -13.72 18.15
N CYS A 744 1.77 -13.28 18.42
CA CYS A 744 2.04 -12.00 19.10
C CYS A 744 2.83 -11.02 18.21
N GLY A 745 2.86 -11.27 16.89
CA GLY A 745 3.64 -10.51 15.91
C GLY A 745 5.17 -10.62 16.07
N VAL A 746 5.90 -9.88 15.24
CA VAL A 746 7.39 -9.87 15.21
C VAL A 746 7.97 -8.92 16.28
N SER A 747 7.18 -7.96 16.76
CA SER A 747 7.52 -7.05 17.84
C SER A 747 6.49 -7.13 18.96
N PHE A 748 6.93 -6.98 20.22
CA PHE A 748 6.05 -6.96 21.40
C PHE A 748 5.00 -5.81 21.39
N GLY A 749 5.03 -4.93 20.39
CA GLY A 749 4.00 -3.92 20.14
C GLY A 749 2.84 -4.40 19.26
N SER A 750 2.87 -5.65 18.78
CA SER A 750 1.80 -6.21 17.95
C SER A 750 0.67 -6.80 18.81
N PRO A 751 -0.60 -6.73 18.37
CA PRO A 751 -1.72 -7.33 19.08
C PRO A 751 -1.63 -8.86 19.16
N ILE A 752 -2.12 -9.44 20.26
CA ILE A 752 -2.30 -10.88 20.43
C ILE A 752 -3.45 -11.34 19.54
N GLN A 753 -3.23 -12.38 18.75
CA GLN A 753 -4.26 -12.96 17.88
C GLN A 753 -4.25 -14.48 17.94
N LEU A 754 -5.44 -15.09 17.84
CA LEU A 754 -5.55 -16.51 17.54
C LEU A 754 -5.19 -16.72 16.06
N LEU A 755 -4.32 -17.68 15.76
CA LEU A 755 -3.92 -17.95 14.38
C LEU A 755 -5.07 -18.47 13.52
N HIS A 756 -6.05 -19.12 14.17
CA HIS A 756 -7.25 -19.61 13.49
C HIS A 756 -8.43 -19.80 14.45
N MET A 757 -9.64 -19.51 13.96
CA MET A 757 -10.89 -19.58 14.73
C MET A 757 -11.23 -20.98 15.25
N SER A 758 -10.80 -22.05 14.58
CA SER A 758 -11.03 -23.43 15.06
C SER A 758 -10.46 -23.70 16.44
N PHE A 759 -9.39 -22.98 16.85
CA PHE A 759 -8.84 -23.10 18.20
C PHE A 759 -9.75 -22.42 19.24
N ARG A 760 -10.35 -21.27 18.90
CA ARG A 760 -11.39 -20.65 19.73
C ARG A 760 -12.57 -21.60 19.90
N ASP A 761 -13.04 -22.18 18.80
CA ASP A 761 -14.20 -23.09 18.80
C ASP A 761 -13.91 -24.36 19.63
N PHE A 762 -12.66 -24.82 19.62
CA PHE A 762 -12.17 -25.93 20.45
C PHE A 762 -12.19 -25.58 21.96
N LEU A 763 -11.73 -24.38 22.34
CA LEU A 763 -11.69 -23.94 23.74
C LEU A 763 -13.09 -23.65 24.32
N VAL A 764 -14.01 -23.14 23.49
CA VAL A 764 -15.33 -22.66 23.92
C VAL A 764 -16.43 -23.72 23.79
N GLY A 765 -16.28 -24.71 22.90
CA GLY A 765 -17.33 -25.60 22.42
C GLY A 765 -18.27 -26.19 23.48
N GLN A 766 -19.37 -25.48 23.78
CA GLN A 766 -20.55 -25.99 24.47
C GLN A 766 -21.71 -26.00 23.46
N PRO A 767 -22.62 -27.00 23.50
CA PRO A 767 -22.74 -28.10 24.45
C PRO A 767 -21.88 -29.33 24.13
N ASN A 768 -21.33 -29.46 22.92
CA ASN A 768 -20.46 -30.57 22.53
C ASN A 768 -19.01 -30.25 22.89
N ARG A 769 -18.61 -30.66 24.09
CA ARG A 769 -17.27 -30.40 24.64
C ARG A 769 -16.17 -31.07 23.81
N ARG A 770 -15.31 -30.25 23.21
CA ARG A 770 -14.19 -30.66 22.33
C ARG A 770 -12.84 -30.72 23.04
N CYS A 771 -12.59 -29.82 23.98
CA CYS A 771 -11.38 -29.85 24.80
C CYS A 771 -11.46 -30.93 25.89
N LEU A 772 -10.46 -31.82 25.92
CA LEU A 772 -10.42 -32.94 26.86
C LEU A 772 -10.14 -32.50 28.30
N TYR A 773 -9.56 -31.31 28.48
CA TYR A 773 -9.11 -30.81 29.77
C TYR A 773 -10.06 -29.74 30.34
N ASP A 774 -10.68 -30.05 31.48
CA ASP A 774 -11.34 -29.13 32.45
C ASP A 774 -10.82 -27.70 32.37
N GLU A 775 -9.56 -27.61 32.74
CA GLU A 775 -8.88 -26.39 33.12
C GLU A 775 -8.54 -25.48 31.94
N PHE A 776 -8.71 -25.99 30.71
CA PHE A 776 -8.51 -25.22 29.48
C PHE A 776 -9.82 -24.81 28.79
N CYS A 777 -10.96 -25.34 29.23
CA CYS A 777 -12.25 -24.93 28.69
C CYS A 777 -12.54 -23.48 29.10
N ILE A 778 -12.89 -22.63 28.14
CA ILE A 778 -13.23 -21.22 28.39
C ILE A 778 -14.74 -21.07 28.29
N ASP A 779 -15.35 -20.60 29.37
CA ASP A 779 -16.73 -20.13 29.37
C ASP A 779 -16.76 -18.65 28.95
N PRO A 780 -17.32 -18.30 27.77
CA PRO A 780 -17.34 -16.93 27.30
C PRO A 780 -18.05 -15.96 28.26
N ARG A 781 -19.09 -16.41 28.97
CA ARG A 781 -19.82 -15.55 29.92
C ARG A 781 -18.95 -15.23 31.13
N LYS A 782 -18.21 -16.22 31.66
CA LYS A 782 -17.24 -15.99 32.74
C LYS A 782 -16.08 -15.11 32.29
N ALA A 783 -15.57 -15.32 31.09
CA ALA A 783 -14.50 -14.49 30.53
C ALA A 783 -14.96 -13.03 30.34
N HIS A 784 -16.15 -12.80 29.77
CA HIS A 784 -16.74 -11.46 29.68
C HIS A 784 -16.95 -10.82 31.05
N ARG A 785 -17.41 -11.59 32.05
CA ARG A 785 -17.56 -11.10 33.42
C ARG A 785 -16.23 -10.65 34.02
N ALA A 786 -15.20 -11.49 33.92
CA ALA A 786 -13.87 -11.16 34.44
C ALA A 786 -13.28 -9.92 33.77
N LEU A 787 -13.48 -9.79 32.45
CA LEU A 787 -13.00 -8.63 31.70
C LEU A 787 -13.77 -7.36 32.05
N PHE A 788 -15.10 -7.43 32.21
CA PHE A 788 -15.93 -6.34 32.73
C PHE A 788 -15.46 -5.88 34.12
N GLU A 789 -15.26 -6.81 35.06
CA GLU A 789 -14.79 -6.49 36.42
C GLU A 789 -13.41 -5.82 36.38
N SER A 790 -12.50 -6.30 35.52
CA SER A 790 -11.19 -5.69 35.25
C SER A 790 -11.31 -4.27 34.68
N CYS A 791 -12.16 -4.06 33.66
CA CYS A 791 -12.40 -2.74 33.09
C CYS A 791 -12.91 -1.76 34.15
N LEU A 792 -13.92 -2.17 34.93
CA LEU A 792 -14.55 -1.31 35.93
C LEU A 792 -13.56 -0.95 37.05
N LYS A 793 -12.75 -1.91 37.50
CA LYS A 793 -11.68 -1.69 38.49
C LYS A 793 -10.64 -0.69 37.97
N LEU A 794 -10.16 -0.87 36.74
CA LEU A 794 -9.16 0.01 36.11
C LEU A 794 -9.71 1.44 35.96
N LEU A 795 -10.95 1.58 35.50
CA LEU A 795 -11.57 2.90 35.36
C LEU A 795 -11.78 3.56 36.73
N SER A 796 -12.29 2.83 37.72
CA SER A 796 -12.53 3.37 39.06
C SER A 796 -11.25 3.86 39.75
N SER A 797 -10.10 3.23 39.46
CA SER A 797 -8.81 3.64 40.03
C SER A 797 -8.06 4.71 39.23
N THR A 798 -8.40 4.89 37.95
CA THR A 798 -7.65 5.78 37.04
C THR A 798 -8.41 7.07 36.71
N LEU A 799 -9.74 7.01 36.60
CA LEU A 799 -10.56 8.16 36.24
C LEU A 799 -10.56 9.20 37.36
N LYS A 800 -10.10 10.39 37.01
CA LYS A 800 -10.15 11.60 37.84
C LYS A 800 -10.57 12.76 36.94
N GLN A 801 -11.14 13.79 37.55
CA GLN A 801 -11.38 15.06 36.86
C GLN A 801 -10.05 15.62 36.35
N ASP A 802 -10.05 16.15 35.14
CA ASP A 802 -8.87 16.66 34.44
C ASP A 802 -7.75 15.59 34.36
N ILE A 803 -8.07 14.47 33.69
CA ILE A 803 -7.16 13.32 33.58
C ILE A 803 -5.85 13.67 32.86
N CYS A 804 -5.91 14.64 31.94
CA CYS A 804 -4.78 15.14 31.16
C CYS A 804 -4.03 16.30 31.83
N SER A 805 -4.48 16.76 33.02
CA SER A 805 -3.90 17.90 33.73
C SER A 805 -3.77 19.16 32.84
N LEU A 806 -4.84 19.51 32.13
CA LEU A 806 -4.86 20.65 31.21
C LEU A 806 -4.99 21.98 31.95
N GLU A 807 -5.52 21.98 33.18
CA GLU A 807 -5.76 23.13 34.08
C GLU A 807 -6.71 24.23 33.55
N ASP A 808 -6.78 24.46 32.25
CA ASP A 808 -7.62 25.47 31.59
C ASP A 808 -8.90 24.84 30.99
N PRO A 809 -10.09 25.16 31.52
CA PRO A 809 -11.36 24.64 31.01
C PRO A 809 -11.74 25.10 29.60
N SER A 810 -10.98 26.03 29.00
CA SER A 810 -11.23 26.51 27.64
C SER A 810 -10.61 25.64 26.54
N PHE A 811 -9.76 24.66 26.90
CA PHE A 811 -9.20 23.71 25.93
C PHE A 811 -10.29 22.92 25.22
N LEU A 812 -10.25 22.94 23.88
CA LEU A 812 -11.16 22.14 23.07
C LEU A 812 -10.55 20.76 22.79
N ALA A 813 -11.39 19.72 22.71
CA ALA A 813 -10.96 18.35 22.43
C ALA A 813 -10.12 18.21 21.14
N LYS A 814 -10.38 19.08 20.15
CA LYS A 814 -9.64 19.15 18.88
C LYS A 814 -8.24 19.76 19.00
N ASP A 815 -7.99 20.56 20.04
CA ASP A 815 -6.73 21.28 20.24
C ASP A 815 -5.72 20.43 21.03
N ILE A 816 -6.14 19.26 21.53
CA ILE A 816 -5.31 18.35 22.30
C ILE A 816 -4.54 17.43 21.36
N GLY A 817 -3.21 17.56 21.36
CA GLY A 817 -2.33 16.71 20.57
C GLY A 817 -2.35 15.24 21.03
N SER A 818 -2.23 14.31 20.06
CA SER A 818 -2.24 12.86 20.32
C SER A 818 -1.16 12.42 21.32
N SER A 819 0.00 13.08 21.33
CA SER A 819 1.10 12.79 22.25
C SER A 819 0.76 13.05 23.72
N LEU A 820 -0.04 14.09 24.01
CA LEU A 820 -0.49 14.39 25.37
C LEU A 820 -1.48 13.33 25.84
N LEU A 821 -2.40 12.93 24.95
CA LEU A 821 -3.40 11.91 25.21
C LEU A 821 -2.78 10.52 25.42
N ASP A 822 -1.75 10.16 24.64
CA ASP A 822 -0.99 8.91 24.80
C ASP A 822 -0.23 8.85 26.13
N ARG A 823 0.17 10.00 26.67
CA ARG A 823 0.88 10.09 27.96
C ARG A 823 -0.05 9.90 29.16
N HIS A 824 -1.28 10.39 29.10
CA HIS A 824 -2.20 10.41 30.25
C HIS A 824 -3.28 9.33 30.18
N VAL A 825 -3.76 8.99 29.00
CA VAL A 825 -4.83 8.00 28.79
C VAL A 825 -4.25 6.77 28.09
N ARG A 826 -3.79 5.82 28.91
CA ARG A 826 -3.23 4.53 28.46
C ARG A 826 -4.22 3.76 27.58
N VAL A 827 -3.71 2.95 26.64
CA VAL A 827 -4.54 2.17 25.71
C VAL A 827 -5.52 1.23 26.44
N SER A 828 -5.12 0.68 27.59
CA SER A 828 -5.99 -0.14 28.46
C SER A 828 -7.19 0.63 28.99
N VAL A 829 -7.01 1.90 29.36
CA VAL A 829 -8.07 2.82 29.82
C VAL A 829 -9.00 3.19 28.66
N ARG A 830 -8.44 3.40 27.45
CA ARG A 830 -9.24 3.64 26.24
C ARG A 830 -10.15 2.45 25.94
N TYR A 831 -9.58 1.25 25.93
CA TYR A 831 -10.33 0.01 25.72
C TYR A 831 -11.41 -0.17 26.79
N ALA A 832 -11.04 -0.04 28.08
CA ALA A 832 -11.99 -0.16 29.17
C ALA A 832 -13.13 0.85 29.06
N SER A 833 -12.83 2.11 28.73
CA SER A 833 -13.82 3.19 28.59
C SER A 833 -14.83 2.91 27.47
N GLN A 834 -14.39 2.28 26.38
CA GLN A 834 -15.23 1.96 25.22
C GLN A 834 -16.05 0.68 25.41
N TYR A 835 -15.48 -0.35 26.05
CA TYR A 835 -16.02 -1.73 25.98
C TYR A 835 -16.52 -2.31 27.31
N TRP A 836 -16.43 -1.59 28.44
CA TRP A 836 -16.91 -2.11 29.73
C TRP A 836 -18.41 -2.50 29.70
N SER A 837 -19.26 -1.70 29.06
CA SER A 837 -20.71 -1.94 28.97
C SER A 837 -21.03 -3.10 28.02
N HIS A 838 -20.27 -3.26 26.94
CA HIS A 838 -20.38 -4.39 26.03
C HIS A 838 -20.10 -5.72 26.76
N HIS A 839 -18.99 -5.80 27.50
CA HIS A 839 -18.67 -7.00 28.28
C HIS A 839 -19.69 -7.29 29.39
N LEU A 840 -20.23 -6.24 30.03
CA LEU A 840 -21.30 -6.40 31.02
C LEU A 840 -22.55 -7.08 30.44
N GLN A 841 -23.00 -6.63 29.27
CA GLN A 841 -24.19 -7.19 28.61
C GLN A 841 -24.01 -8.68 28.27
N GLN A 842 -22.81 -9.08 27.84
CA GLN A 842 -22.49 -10.47 27.50
C GLN A 842 -22.26 -11.36 28.73
N ALA A 843 -21.83 -10.77 29.85
CA ALA A 843 -21.56 -11.49 31.09
C ALA A 843 -22.83 -12.06 31.75
N GLY A 844 -24.02 -11.51 31.46
CA GLY A 844 -25.28 -11.95 32.05
C GLY A 844 -25.37 -11.74 33.56
N VAL A 845 -24.67 -10.72 34.07
CA VAL A 845 -24.64 -10.38 35.51
C VAL A 845 -25.98 -9.78 35.93
N LYS A 846 -26.52 -10.26 37.05
CA LYS A 846 -27.67 -9.63 37.71
C LYS A 846 -27.16 -8.44 38.53
N LEU A 847 -27.36 -7.23 38.00
CA LEU A 847 -27.05 -6.00 38.71
C LEU A 847 -28.25 -5.46 39.48
N LEU A 848 -27.97 -4.93 40.66
CA LEU A 848 -28.88 -4.29 41.59
C LEU A 848 -28.39 -2.88 41.93
N ASP A 849 -29.24 -2.11 42.59
CA ASP A 849 -28.89 -0.81 43.13
C ASP A 849 -27.76 -0.97 44.16
N ASN A 850 -26.75 -0.12 44.05
CA ASN A 850 -25.53 -0.06 44.88
C ASN A 850 -24.53 -1.19 44.62
N ASP A 851 -24.69 -1.94 43.53
CA ASP A 851 -23.60 -2.77 43.02
C ASP A 851 -22.48 -1.91 42.42
N CYS A 852 -21.38 -2.56 42.05
CA CYS A 852 -20.18 -1.92 41.51
C CYS A 852 -20.45 -1.00 40.32
N VAL A 853 -21.42 -1.31 39.44
CA VAL A 853 -21.79 -0.44 38.31
C VAL A 853 -22.51 0.81 38.79
N HIS A 854 -23.45 0.67 39.74
CA HIS A 854 -24.17 1.83 40.26
C HIS A 854 -23.20 2.77 40.99
N GLU A 855 -22.32 2.23 41.83
CA GLU A 855 -21.30 3.02 42.51
C GLU A 855 -20.31 3.67 41.54
N PHE A 856 -19.89 2.96 40.49
CA PHE A 856 -19.00 3.51 39.46
C PHE A 856 -19.65 4.69 38.76
N LEU A 857 -20.90 4.53 38.30
CA LEU A 857 -21.60 5.61 37.61
C LEU A 857 -21.81 6.82 38.54
N GLN A 858 -22.20 6.59 39.80
CA GLN A 858 -22.37 7.67 40.80
C GLN A 858 -21.11 8.49 41.02
N LYS A 859 -19.93 7.85 41.01
CA LYS A 859 -18.65 8.50 41.33
C LYS A 859 -17.91 9.02 40.09
N HIS A 860 -18.00 8.32 38.96
CA HIS A 860 -17.09 8.50 37.83
C HIS A 860 -17.77 8.78 36.49
N PHE A 861 -19.11 8.92 36.42
CA PHE A 861 -19.81 9.17 35.16
C PHE A 861 -19.27 10.39 34.40
N LEU A 862 -19.10 11.54 35.06
CA LEU A 862 -18.59 12.76 34.42
C LEU A 862 -17.13 12.61 33.99
N CYS A 863 -16.29 11.98 34.82
CA CYS A 863 -14.89 11.69 34.45
C CYS A 863 -14.79 10.72 33.27
N TRP A 864 -15.71 9.74 33.17
CA TRP A 864 -15.79 8.85 32.02
C TRP A 864 -16.21 9.61 30.75
N LEU A 865 -17.17 10.52 30.85
CA LEU A 865 -17.55 11.40 29.74
C LEU A 865 -16.41 12.31 29.29
N GLU A 866 -15.64 12.87 30.23
CA GLU A 866 -14.43 13.65 29.93
C GLU A 866 -13.47 12.82 29.06
N VAL A 867 -13.18 11.56 29.44
CA VAL A 867 -12.33 10.67 28.65
C VAL A 867 -12.92 10.36 27.27
N MET A 868 -14.22 10.08 27.19
CA MET A 868 -14.87 9.82 25.90
C MET A 868 -14.87 11.06 24.99
N SER A 869 -14.94 12.27 25.56
CA SER A 869 -14.79 13.55 24.86
C SER A 869 -13.36 13.75 24.36
N LEU A 870 -12.36 13.54 25.21
CA LEU A 870 -10.94 13.62 24.87
C LEU A 870 -10.55 12.65 23.74
N LEU A 871 -11.21 11.48 23.69
CA LEU A 871 -11.03 10.49 22.62
C LEU A 871 -11.81 10.84 21.34
N GLN A 872 -12.64 11.89 21.35
CA GLN A 872 -13.59 12.25 20.29
C GLN A 872 -14.60 11.14 19.97
N MET A 873 -15.03 10.41 21.01
CA MET A 873 -15.90 9.22 20.91
C MET A 873 -17.25 9.41 21.60
N ILE A 874 -17.73 10.65 21.76
CA ILE A 874 -19.07 10.92 22.33
C ILE A 874 -20.20 10.23 21.56
N PRO A 875 -20.21 10.17 20.21
CA PRO A 875 -21.23 9.40 19.49
C PRO A 875 -21.26 7.93 19.93
N THR A 876 -20.09 7.30 20.10
CA THR A 876 -19.98 5.92 20.62
C THR A 876 -20.48 5.82 22.07
N ALA A 877 -20.14 6.79 22.92
CA ALA A 877 -20.60 6.82 24.31
C ALA A 877 -22.14 6.91 24.40
N ILE A 878 -22.78 7.71 23.53
CA ILE A 878 -24.24 7.83 23.44
C ILE A 878 -24.85 6.48 23.03
N VAL A 879 -24.33 5.86 21.96
CA VAL A 879 -24.81 4.55 21.50
C VAL A 879 -24.68 3.50 22.60
N ASN A 880 -23.52 3.43 23.27
CA ASN A 880 -23.29 2.51 24.37
C ASN A 880 -24.28 2.72 25.53
N THR A 881 -24.62 3.97 25.83
CA THR A 881 -25.58 4.33 26.89
C THR A 881 -27.01 3.93 26.51
N ILE A 882 -27.41 4.13 25.25
CA ILE A 882 -28.72 3.69 24.73
C ILE A 882 -28.82 2.16 24.79
N GLN A 883 -27.77 1.45 24.36
CA GLN A 883 -27.72 0.00 24.43
C GLN A 883 -27.80 -0.48 25.88
N LEU A 884 -27.08 0.16 26.80
CA LEU A 884 -27.10 -0.16 28.23
C LEU A 884 -28.50 0.05 28.85
N GLU A 885 -29.17 1.16 28.53
CA GLU A 885 -30.54 1.42 28.95
C GLU A 885 -31.50 0.33 28.44
N SER A 886 -31.41 -0.03 27.16
CA SER A 886 -32.25 -1.08 26.56
C SER A 886 -32.01 -2.45 27.21
N TYR A 887 -30.76 -2.77 27.55
CA TYR A 887 -30.39 -3.98 28.26
C TYR A 887 -31.03 -4.01 29.64
N PHE A 888 -30.93 -2.92 30.42
CA PHE A 888 -31.55 -2.86 31.74
C PHE A 888 -33.07 -2.90 31.70
N ALA A 889 -33.70 -2.29 30.69
CA ALA A 889 -35.15 -2.32 30.50
C ALA A 889 -35.67 -3.73 30.17
N SER A 890 -34.84 -4.59 29.57
CA SER A 890 -35.20 -5.98 29.24
C SER A 890 -35.22 -6.93 30.44
N LEU A 891 -34.68 -6.50 31.60
CA LEU A 891 -34.54 -7.32 32.80
C LEU A 891 -35.60 -6.96 33.86
N PRO A 892 -35.96 -7.89 34.77
CA PRO A 892 -36.93 -7.62 35.85
C PRO A 892 -36.52 -6.44 36.72
N ARG A 893 -37.48 -5.59 37.09
CA ARG A 893 -37.24 -4.32 37.81
C ARG A 893 -36.87 -4.46 39.29
N ASP A 894 -37.00 -5.64 39.88
CA ASP A 894 -36.82 -5.84 41.32
C ASP A 894 -35.38 -5.50 41.76
N GLY A 895 -35.25 -4.44 42.57
CA GLY A 895 -33.98 -4.02 43.20
C GLY A 895 -33.00 -3.26 42.30
N ARG A 896 -33.41 -2.67 41.17
CA ARG A 896 -32.54 -1.95 40.22
C ARG A 896 -33.09 -0.60 39.71
N ALA A 897 -34.05 -0.04 40.43
CA ALA A 897 -34.75 1.16 39.98
C ALA A 897 -33.80 2.36 39.92
N GLY A 898 -32.95 2.54 40.94
CA GLY A 898 -31.97 3.62 40.98
C GLY A 898 -30.96 3.56 39.84
N LEU A 899 -30.45 2.37 39.53
CA LEU A 899 -29.52 2.16 38.42
C LEU A 899 -30.18 2.44 37.06
N GLN A 900 -31.42 2.00 36.85
CA GLN A 900 -32.18 2.30 35.63
C GLN A 900 -32.42 3.80 35.45
N ASP A 901 -32.84 4.47 36.52
CA ASP A 901 -33.10 5.91 36.52
C ASP A 901 -31.81 6.69 36.23
N MET A 902 -30.69 6.28 36.86
CA MET A 902 -29.38 6.88 36.61
C MET A 902 -28.96 6.78 35.13
N VAL A 903 -29.10 5.62 34.49
CA VAL A 903 -28.74 5.44 33.07
C VAL A 903 -29.66 6.25 32.16
N SER A 904 -30.95 6.35 32.48
CA SER A 904 -31.88 7.22 31.76
C SER A 904 -31.47 8.69 31.85
N ASP A 905 -31.06 9.15 33.03
CA ASP A 905 -30.60 10.53 33.24
C ASP A 905 -29.25 10.80 32.57
N MET A 906 -28.33 9.84 32.57
CA MET A 906 -27.09 9.92 31.77
C MET A 906 -27.39 10.16 30.29
N LYS A 907 -28.30 9.36 29.70
CA LYS A 907 -28.70 9.53 28.30
C LYS A 907 -29.29 10.91 28.04
N ARG A 908 -30.19 11.38 28.92
CA ARG A 908 -30.80 12.72 28.80
C ARG A 908 -29.75 13.82 28.84
N PHE A 909 -28.82 13.75 29.79
CA PHE A 909 -27.72 14.70 29.92
C PHE A 909 -26.83 14.71 28.67
N MET A 910 -26.39 13.54 28.19
CA MET A 910 -25.52 13.43 27.02
C MET A 910 -26.19 13.95 25.74
N LEU A 911 -27.50 13.73 25.57
CA LEU A 911 -28.24 14.25 24.41
C LEU A 911 -28.50 15.75 24.49
N ALA A 912 -28.78 16.26 25.69
CA ALA A 912 -29.06 17.68 25.91
C ALA A 912 -27.80 18.56 25.78
N SER A 913 -26.65 18.04 26.21
CA SER A 913 -25.36 18.76 26.26
C SER A 913 -24.35 18.22 25.23
N LYS A 914 -24.84 17.61 24.15
CA LYS A 914 -23.98 16.90 23.18
C LYS A 914 -22.86 17.78 22.65
N ASN A 915 -23.18 19.01 22.23
CA ASN A 915 -22.22 19.90 21.56
C ASN A 915 -21.16 20.40 22.55
N GLU A 916 -21.55 20.68 23.78
CA GLU A 916 -20.65 21.12 24.85
C GLU A 916 -19.71 19.98 25.27
N ILE A 917 -20.26 18.79 25.49
CA ILE A 917 -19.49 17.58 25.85
C ILE A 917 -18.52 17.19 24.72
N GLU A 918 -18.92 17.30 23.45
CA GLU A 918 -18.05 16.96 22.30
C GLU A 918 -16.86 17.91 22.14
N ASN A 919 -17.03 19.19 22.47
CA ASN A 919 -16.01 20.20 22.19
C ASN A 919 -15.17 20.58 23.41
N ALA A 920 -15.75 20.63 24.61
CA ALA A 920 -15.11 21.16 25.81
C ALA A 920 -15.09 20.12 26.95
N PRO A 921 -14.13 19.17 26.95
CA PRO A 921 -14.11 18.02 27.86
C PRO A 921 -14.13 18.41 29.35
N LEU A 922 -13.49 19.52 29.71
CA LEU A 922 -13.39 19.97 31.11
C LEU A 922 -14.60 20.76 31.61
N GLN A 923 -15.52 21.17 30.73
CA GLN A 923 -16.74 21.90 31.11
C GLN A 923 -17.90 20.97 31.48
N ILE A 924 -17.65 19.65 31.50
CA ILE A 924 -18.62 18.61 31.82
C ILE A 924 -18.74 18.39 33.35
N ALA A 925 -17.67 18.71 34.09
CA ALA A 925 -17.49 18.36 35.51
C ALA A 925 -18.00 19.42 36.49
#